data_AF-D8UL35-F1
#
_entry.id   AF-D8UL35-F1
#
_cell.length_a   1.000
_cell.length_b   1.000
_cell.length_c   1.000
_cell.angle_alpha   90.00
_cell.angle_beta   90.00
_cell.angle_gamma   90.00
#
_symmetry.space_group_name_H-M   'P 1'
#
loop_
_entity.id
_entity.type
_entity.pdbx_description
1 polymer ?
#
loop_
_entity_poly.entity_id
_entity_poly.type
_entity_poly.pdbx_seq_one_letter_code
_entity_poly.pdbx_strand_id
1 'polypeptide(L)'
;MPTLRRAVVGRAALAALAALLMSMAGLAQSQINPSMPLYQLHGSGTSNPALLIWRVMDTMMARTKPKIAMSYRSIGSGAGGDEFAALNSSAFGCGDVPISPTNFNRTLQQNNPMMHVPFLVGSVSIFHNIPGIGEGLYLPPCTLAKIFRGEISQWNHPEIVTNNTHLPDLANITASIGIVHRNNGSSSTYALTHYLNKSCPGEWSGKGQGVGVTISWTSIPAARRTMVTNSQTMVEQIATNPYSLGYVESGQGLLAGLEEVQILNANNLTLTSSDAAIAPESFIASQFPLGNLTTANWTAVNPVYGPSDAKNQWPLTLGTYFYVRTNLAYLNETGGLLKLFLSYMLSDDVAAIMPEYSFTALPKKNGTETVDGQRDFVFSSKRDSYLMNTMSTLAADDKETKNTLKLGDAYQVHGSGSFVSALMIRHSMRVLQGRARVPVSMTYRAVGSVEAQLELGDVQNMYSSYNHFKVWVWGLREGLPFAISALGIYHTKSFGWTALTLNCKLLAQLYRGEIKAWKDPRIFSLNGAAASSIAEQETKASVTVFAMAAPSGATYALTGFLTKSCNDDWRAPTGPLTSVEWAAGVNTTYQGRPITTPEEMLAALAATPNAIGYLPVTLGASSGLAEAQMEVTTTTTTTNKSNRMRIVSKQADLARAVTQ
;
A
#
# COMPACT_ATOMS: atom_id res chain seq x y z
N MET A 1 -41.28 82.56 6.38
CA MET A 1 -42.19 81.46 6.76
C MET A 1 -43.22 81.27 5.65
N PRO A 2 -43.57 80.06 5.21
CA PRO A 2 -42.76 78.85 5.04
C PRO A 2 -42.80 78.29 3.61
N THR A 3 -41.76 77.51 3.34
CA THR A 3 -41.50 76.58 2.23
C THR A 3 -42.31 75.28 2.36
N LEU A 4 -42.27 74.43 1.31
CA LEU A 4 -42.67 73.01 1.24
C LEU A 4 -44.07 72.67 0.68
N ARG A 5 -44.21 72.62 -0.66
CA ARG A 5 -45.10 71.66 -1.35
C ARG A 5 -44.57 71.24 -2.73
N ARG A 6 -43.44 70.53 -2.76
CA ARG A 6 -43.05 69.64 -3.88
C ARG A 6 -42.19 68.48 -3.33
N ALA A 7 -42.77 67.61 -2.51
CA ALA A 7 -42.05 66.46 -1.95
C ALA A 7 -42.96 65.27 -1.55
N VAL A 8 -44.04 64.99 -2.28
CA VAL A 8 -44.94 63.86 -1.92
C VAL A 8 -45.10 62.79 -3.01
N VAL A 9 -44.73 63.04 -4.27
CA VAL A 9 -44.92 62.03 -5.34
C VAL A 9 -43.69 61.13 -5.57
N GLY A 10 -42.52 61.47 -5.02
CA GLY A 10 -41.28 60.70 -5.20
C GLY A 10 -41.01 59.57 -4.20
N ARG A 11 -41.77 59.47 -3.09
CA ARG A 11 -41.49 58.50 -2.01
C ARG A 11 -42.35 57.24 -2.01
N ALA A 12 -43.51 57.25 -2.67
CA ALA A 12 -44.36 56.06 -2.77
C ALA A 12 -43.88 55.07 -3.85
N ALA A 13 -43.30 55.56 -4.96
CA ALA A 13 -42.77 54.71 -6.03
C ALA A 13 -41.45 53.99 -5.66
N LEU A 14 -40.60 54.60 -4.81
CA LEU A 14 -39.37 53.95 -4.34
C LEU A 14 -39.63 52.90 -3.23
N ALA A 15 -40.70 53.04 -2.44
CA ALA A 15 -41.05 52.05 -1.42
C ALA A 15 -41.64 50.76 -2.03
N ALA A 16 -42.40 50.86 -3.12
CA ALA A 16 -42.97 49.71 -3.82
C ALA A 16 -41.91 48.92 -4.61
N LEU A 17 -40.90 49.59 -5.18
CA LEU A 17 -39.80 48.93 -5.91
C LEU A 17 -38.82 48.22 -4.95
N ALA A 18 -38.58 48.78 -3.76
CA ALA A 18 -37.76 48.16 -2.72
C ALA A 18 -38.46 46.94 -2.07
N ALA A 19 -39.79 46.97 -1.94
CA ALA A 19 -40.56 45.83 -1.43
C ALA A 19 -40.64 44.66 -2.43
N LEU A 20 -40.67 44.93 -3.74
CA LEU A 20 -40.65 43.89 -4.78
C LEU A 20 -39.24 43.30 -5.00
N LEU A 21 -38.18 44.08 -4.77
CA LEU A 21 -36.80 43.58 -4.77
C LEU A 21 -36.44 42.81 -3.49
N MET A 22 -37.07 43.12 -2.35
CA MET A 22 -36.92 42.34 -1.11
C MET A 22 -37.78 41.07 -1.05
N SER A 23 -38.84 40.95 -1.85
CA SER A 23 -39.58 39.68 -1.98
C SER A 23 -38.97 38.70 -3.00
N MET A 24 -38.15 39.18 -3.94
CA MET A 24 -37.36 38.33 -4.85
C MET A 24 -35.98 37.93 -4.26
N ALA A 25 -35.51 38.61 -3.22
CA ALA A 25 -34.37 38.17 -2.41
C ALA A 25 -34.76 37.19 -1.28
N GLY A 26 -36.06 37.01 -1.03
CA GLY A 26 -36.61 36.13 0.02
C GLY A 26 -36.82 34.66 -0.37
N LEU A 27 -36.53 34.27 -1.62
CA LEU A 27 -36.58 32.87 -2.09
C LEU A 27 -35.21 32.28 -2.42
N ALA A 28 -34.14 33.01 -2.10
CA ALA A 28 -32.81 32.45 -1.90
C ALA A 28 -32.46 32.48 -0.41
N GLN A 29 -33.40 32.05 0.45
CA GLN A 29 -32.97 31.39 1.68
C GLN A 29 -32.10 30.25 1.21
N SER A 30 -30.81 30.39 1.49
CA SER A 30 -29.88 29.29 1.44
C SER A 30 -30.62 28.07 1.97
N GLN A 31 -30.75 27.05 1.12
CA GLN A 31 -30.61 25.72 1.64
C GLN A 31 -29.25 25.77 2.35
N ILE A 32 -29.27 26.06 3.65
CA ILE A 32 -28.24 25.61 4.56
C ILE A 32 -28.29 24.12 4.30
N ASN A 33 -27.43 23.63 3.39
CA ASN A 33 -27.13 22.22 3.33
C ASN A 33 -26.86 21.88 4.79
N PRO A 34 -27.70 21.09 5.47
CA PRO A 34 -27.41 20.74 6.84
C PRO A 34 -26.02 20.15 6.78
N SER A 35 -25.06 20.80 7.44
CA SER A 35 -23.69 20.32 7.48
C SER A 35 -23.81 18.88 7.96
N MET A 36 -23.49 17.90 7.11
CA MET A 36 -23.61 16.51 7.49
C MET A 36 -22.93 16.34 8.85
N PRO A 37 -23.63 15.78 9.87
CA PRO A 37 -23.10 15.70 11.22
C PRO A 37 -21.75 14.96 11.19
N LEU A 38 -20.74 15.55 11.85
CA LEU A 38 -19.43 14.94 12.01
C LEU A 38 -19.42 14.11 13.30
N TYR A 39 -19.38 12.80 13.16
CA TYR A 39 -19.27 11.90 14.31
C TYR A 39 -17.80 11.65 14.65
N GLN A 40 -17.40 11.81 15.91
CA GLN A 40 -16.01 11.68 16.36
C GLN A 40 -15.84 10.51 17.31
N LEU A 41 -15.01 9.52 16.95
CA LEU A 41 -14.72 8.39 17.82
C LEU A 41 -13.23 8.38 18.21
N HIS A 42 -12.97 8.50 19.52
CA HIS A 42 -11.62 8.48 20.05
C HIS A 42 -11.44 7.31 21.01
N GLY A 43 -10.38 6.54 20.83
CA GLY A 43 -9.98 5.48 21.75
C GLY A 43 -8.50 5.54 22.08
N SER A 44 -8.11 4.80 23.10
CA SER A 44 -6.70 4.67 23.48
C SER A 44 -6.39 3.30 24.05
N GLY A 45 -5.12 2.93 24.01
CA GLY A 45 -4.62 1.79 24.75
C GLY A 45 -3.45 1.09 24.09
N THR A 46 -3.50 -0.23 24.08
CA THR A 46 -2.37 -1.06 23.65
C THR A 46 -1.81 -0.70 22.27
N SER A 47 -0.49 -0.66 22.18
CA SER A 47 0.20 -0.47 20.92
C SER A 47 0.21 -1.70 20.02
N ASN A 48 -0.20 -2.86 20.55
CA ASN A 48 -0.16 -4.16 19.88
C ASN A 48 -0.96 -4.17 18.56
N PRO A 49 -2.30 -4.01 18.58
CA PRO A 49 -3.15 -4.02 17.39
C PRO A 49 -3.21 -2.65 16.67
N ALA A 50 -2.35 -1.68 17.03
CA ALA A 50 -2.53 -0.29 16.59
C ALA A 50 -2.55 -0.15 15.05
N LEU A 51 -1.66 -0.85 14.34
CA LEU A 51 -1.64 -0.83 12.87
C LEU A 51 -2.94 -1.38 12.25
N LEU A 52 -3.50 -2.45 12.82
CA LEU A 52 -4.79 -3.01 12.39
C LEU A 52 -5.95 -2.07 12.71
N ILE A 53 -5.99 -1.51 13.92
CA ILE A 53 -7.04 -0.56 14.33
C ILE A 53 -7.01 0.68 13.42
N TRP A 54 -5.84 1.25 13.14
CA TRP A 54 -5.72 2.38 12.22
C TRP A 54 -6.14 2.01 10.81
N ARG A 55 -5.75 0.83 10.30
CA ARG A 55 -6.20 0.32 8.99
C ARG A 55 -7.73 0.21 8.90
N VAL A 56 -8.37 -0.25 9.97
CA VAL A 56 -9.83 -0.37 10.06
C VAL A 56 -10.49 0.99 10.16
N MET A 57 -9.98 1.89 11.01
CA MET A 57 -10.46 3.27 11.13
C MET A 57 -10.33 4.03 9.80
N ASP A 58 -9.20 3.93 9.11
CA ASP A 58 -8.98 4.50 7.77
C ASP A 58 -10.05 4.00 6.79
N THR A 59 -10.32 2.69 6.82
CA THR A 59 -11.32 2.07 5.94
C THR A 59 -12.72 2.58 6.25
N MET A 60 -13.09 2.70 7.52
CA MET A 60 -14.37 3.25 7.92
C MET A 60 -14.49 4.74 7.56
N MET A 61 -13.47 5.55 7.83
CA MET A 61 -13.45 6.97 7.47
C MET A 61 -13.58 7.17 5.96
N ALA A 62 -13.01 6.26 5.15
CA ALA A 62 -13.11 6.30 3.70
C ALA A 62 -14.45 5.78 3.14
N ARG A 63 -15.11 4.83 3.81
CA ARG A 63 -16.29 4.13 3.27
C ARG A 63 -17.62 4.58 3.89
N THR A 64 -17.61 5.27 5.03
CA THR A 64 -18.85 5.68 5.69
C THR A 64 -19.51 6.85 4.96
N LYS A 65 -20.82 6.78 4.73
CA LYS A 65 -21.58 7.82 4.02
C LYS A 65 -21.58 9.16 4.78
N PRO A 66 -21.92 9.22 6.09
CA PRO A 66 -21.66 10.40 6.91
C PRO A 66 -20.18 10.66 7.12
N LYS A 67 -19.82 11.93 7.33
CA LYS A 67 -18.46 12.29 7.73
C LYS A 67 -18.20 11.76 9.14
N ILE A 68 -17.15 10.95 9.28
CA ILE A 68 -16.68 10.48 10.57
C ILE A 68 -15.20 10.84 10.75
N ALA A 69 -14.79 11.12 11.97
CA ALA A 69 -13.39 11.27 12.34
C ALA A 69 -13.08 10.27 13.45
N MET A 70 -12.09 9.43 13.23
CA MET A 70 -11.72 8.38 14.18
C MET A 70 -10.25 8.56 14.56
N SER A 71 -9.93 8.37 15.83
CA SER A 71 -8.54 8.31 16.26
C SER A 71 -8.33 7.25 17.33
N TYR A 72 -7.14 6.66 17.29
CA TYR A 72 -6.69 5.69 18.27
C TYR A 72 -5.29 6.05 18.75
N ARG A 73 -5.14 6.29 20.05
CA ARG A 73 -3.85 6.60 20.67
C ARG A 73 -3.20 5.34 21.23
N SER A 74 -2.10 4.95 20.59
CA SER A 74 -1.21 3.86 21.00
C SER A 74 -0.35 4.30 22.19
N ILE A 75 -0.86 4.09 23.41
CA ILE A 75 -0.24 4.57 24.68
C ILE A 75 0.14 3.44 25.66
N GLY A 76 -0.20 2.19 25.33
CA GLY A 76 -0.01 1.01 26.16
C GLY A 76 -1.29 0.56 26.89
N SER A 77 -1.37 -0.74 27.19
CA SER A 77 -2.52 -1.36 27.85
C SER A 77 -2.85 -0.76 29.22
N GLY A 78 -1.82 -0.43 30.01
CA GLY A 78 -2.00 0.16 31.34
C GLY A 78 -2.60 1.57 31.25
N ALA A 79 -1.94 2.46 30.51
CA ALA A 79 -2.40 3.85 30.34
C ALA A 79 -3.78 3.93 29.67
N GLY A 80 -4.08 3.08 28.69
CA GLY A 80 -5.42 3.02 28.09
C GLY A 80 -6.50 2.53 29.06
N GLY A 81 -6.18 1.56 29.92
CA GLY A 81 -7.08 1.12 30.98
C GLY A 81 -7.34 2.22 32.02
N ASP A 82 -6.30 2.97 32.38
CA ASP A 82 -6.40 4.10 33.32
C ASP A 82 -7.25 5.24 32.72
N GLU A 83 -6.98 5.66 31.48
CA GLU A 83 -7.76 6.68 30.79
C GLU A 83 -9.22 6.26 30.59
N PHE A 84 -9.45 4.99 30.22
CA PHE A 84 -10.80 4.45 30.11
C PHE A 84 -11.54 4.51 31.45
N ALA A 85 -10.92 4.11 32.55
CA ALA A 85 -11.54 4.10 33.88
C ALA A 85 -11.69 5.50 34.52
N ALA A 86 -10.92 6.50 34.08
CA ALA A 86 -10.97 7.86 34.62
C ALA A 86 -12.16 8.73 34.13
N LEU A 87 -12.96 8.24 33.15
CA LEU A 87 -14.09 8.90 32.46
C LEU A 87 -13.73 9.91 31.33
N ASN A 88 -14.64 10.01 30.36
CA ASN A 88 -14.86 11.03 29.31
C ASN A 88 -13.74 11.40 28.32
N SER A 89 -12.52 10.89 28.43
CA SER A 89 -11.45 11.18 27.45
C SER A 89 -11.40 10.21 26.27
N SER A 90 -11.86 8.96 26.44
CA SER A 90 -11.90 7.93 25.40
C SER A 90 -13.22 7.17 25.39
N ALA A 91 -13.80 7.02 24.19
CA ALA A 91 -15.03 6.30 23.93
C ALA A 91 -14.86 4.80 24.20
N PHE A 92 -13.66 4.26 23.97
CA PHE A 92 -13.30 2.89 24.30
C PHE A 92 -11.83 2.81 24.75
N GLY A 93 -11.52 1.82 25.58
CA GLY A 93 -10.14 1.42 25.86
C GLY A 93 -9.76 0.18 25.07
N CYS A 94 -8.48 -0.14 24.98
CA CYS A 94 -8.02 -1.39 24.38
C CYS A 94 -6.79 -1.90 25.14
N GLY A 95 -6.75 -3.20 25.43
CA GLY A 95 -5.62 -3.81 26.12
C GLY A 95 -5.45 -5.28 25.77
N ASP A 96 -4.23 -5.80 25.95
CA ASP A 96 -3.94 -7.23 25.81
C ASP A 96 -3.83 -7.96 27.16
N VAL A 97 -4.10 -7.22 28.23
CA VAL A 97 -4.32 -7.74 29.57
C VAL A 97 -5.74 -7.33 29.99
N PRO A 98 -6.42 -8.10 30.84
CA PRO A 98 -7.64 -7.64 31.47
C PRO A 98 -7.44 -6.29 32.18
N ILE A 99 -8.50 -5.51 32.28
CA ILE A 99 -8.46 -4.24 33.02
C ILE A 99 -8.14 -4.56 34.50
N SER A 100 -7.36 -3.71 35.16
CA SER A 100 -7.00 -3.97 36.56
C SER A 100 -8.24 -4.01 37.46
N PRO A 101 -8.27 -4.82 38.54
CA PRO A 101 -9.39 -4.85 39.48
C PRO A 101 -9.72 -3.46 40.06
N THR A 102 -8.70 -2.64 40.31
CA THR A 102 -8.86 -1.25 40.76
C THR A 102 -9.63 -0.41 39.74
N ASN A 103 -9.25 -0.49 38.46
CA ASN A 103 -9.93 0.25 37.39
C ASN A 103 -11.33 -0.31 37.11
N PHE A 104 -11.50 -1.63 37.15
CA PHE A 104 -12.82 -2.25 37.06
C PHE A 104 -13.75 -1.75 38.15
N ASN A 105 -13.32 -1.80 39.42
CA ASN A 105 -14.10 -1.30 40.55
C ASN A 105 -14.42 0.19 40.43
N ARG A 106 -13.50 0.99 39.88
CA ARG A 106 -13.76 2.41 39.58
C ARG A 106 -14.91 2.58 38.59
N THR A 107 -14.97 1.78 37.52
CA THR A 107 -16.10 1.84 36.55
C THR A 107 -17.45 1.49 37.21
N LEU A 108 -17.45 0.51 38.13
CA LEU A 108 -18.65 0.15 38.89
C LEU A 108 -19.10 1.27 39.84
N GLN A 109 -18.17 1.88 40.58
CA GLN A 109 -18.45 3.01 41.49
C GLN A 109 -19.03 4.23 40.76
N GLN A 110 -18.67 4.41 39.49
CA GLN A 110 -19.20 5.47 38.62
C GLN A 110 -20.57 5.13 38.01
N ASN A 111 -21.21 4.04 38.43
CA ASN A 111 -22.45 3.49 37.86
C ASN A 111 -22.37 3.32 36.33
N ASN A 112 -21.19 2.92 35.84
CA ASN A 112 -20.89 2.83 34.43
C ASN A 112 -20.21 1.48 34.11
N PRO A 113 -20.95 0.36 34.27
CA PRO A 113 -20.38 -0.97 34.15
C PRO A 113 -19.78 -1.18 32.77
N MET A 114 -18.62 -1.84 32.73
CA MET A 114 -17.90 -2.14 31.49
C MET A 114 -17.91 -3.62 31.17
N MET A 115 -17.59 -3.93 29.92
CA MET A 115 -17.35 -5.28 29.42
C MET A 115 -16.07 -5.31 28.58
N HIS A 116 -15.39 -6.45 28.58
CA HIS A 116 -14.29 -6.75 27.67
C HIS A 116 -14.86 -7.35 26.39
N VAL A 117 -14.51 -6.77 25.24
CA VAL A 117 -14.86 -7.28 23.92
C VAL A 117 -13.61 -7.86 23.27
N PRO A 118 -13.36 -9.18 23.40
CA PRO A 118 -12.23 -9.84 22.76
C PRO A 118 -12.41 -9.77 21.24
N PHE A 119 -11.34 -9.48 20.48
CA PHE A 119 -11.43 -9.48 19.00
C PHE A 119 -10.33 -10.26 18.27
N LEU A 120 -9.12 -10.33 18.83
CA LEU A 120 -8.00 -11.08 18.24
C LEU A 120 -7.08 -11.70 19.30
N VAL A 121 -6.23 -12.60 18.82
CA VAL A 121 -5.06 -13.14 19.53
C VAL A 121 -3.82 -12.76 18.73
N GLY A 122 -2.80 -12.27 19.42
CA GLY A 122 -1.51 -11.92 18.84
C GLY A 122 -0.35 -12.50 19.62
N SER A 123 0.85 -12.20 19.16
CA SER A 123 2.08 -12.67 19.75
C SER A 123 3.07 -11.53 19.93
N VAL A 124 3.91 -11.67 20.95
CA VAL A 124 5.08 -10.82 21.19
C VAL A 124 6.31 -11.65 20.91
N SER A 125 7.27 -11.06 20.22
CA SER A 125 8.55 -11.69 19.90
C SER A 125 9.69 -10.84 20.39
N ILE A 126 10.87 -11.46 20.43
CA ILE A 126 12.10 -10.82 20.84
C ILE A 126 12.94 -10.66 19.59
N PHE A 127 13.37 -9.43 19.34
CA PHE A 127 14.10 -9.08 18.13
C PHE A 127 15.46 -8.49 18.47
N HIS A 128 16.45 -8.79 17.65
CA HIS A 128 17.79 -8.26 17.78
C HIS A 128 18.21 -7.48 16.54
N ASN A 129 19.21 -6.64 16.72
CA ASN A 129 19.94 -6.03 15.62
C ASN A 129 21.42 -6.32 15.85
N ILE A 130 21.93 -7.40 15.27
CA ILE A 130 23.34 -7.76 15.39
C ILE A 130 23.89 -7.77 13.97
N PRO A 131 24.68 -6.76 13.56
CA PRO A 131 25.23 -6.71 12.22
C PRO A 131 25.99 -8.01 11.88
N GLY A 132 25.59 -8.65 10.77
CA GLY A 132 26.18 -9.91 10.31
C GLY A 132 25.56 -11.18 10.88
N ILE A 133 24.65 -11.09 11.84
CA ILE A 133 23.86 -12.21 12.36
C ILE A 133 22.39 -11.98 11.98
N GLY A 134 21.90 -12.80 11.05
CA GLY A 134 20.48 -12.82 10.66
C GLY A 134 19.67 -13.81 11.52
N GLU A 135 18.76 -14.52 10.88
CA GLU A 135 17.89 -15.51 11.51
C GLU A 135 18.65 -16.66 12.22
N GLY A 136 17.96 -17.29 13.18
CA GLY A 136 18.43 -18.52 13.83
C GLY A 136 19.22 -18.30 15.11
N LEU A 137 19.32 -17.07 15.63
CA LEU A 137 19.85 -16.82 16.96
C LEU A 137 18.92 -17.43 18.01
N TYR A 138 19.41 -18.41 18.76
CA TYR A 138 18.69 -19.09 19.82
C TYR A 138 19.12 -18.61 21.20
N LEU A 139 18.16 -18.17 22.02
CA LEU A 139 18.39 -17.79 23.42
C LEU A 139 17.52 -18.67 24.35
N PRO A 140 18.13 -19.64 25.06
CA PRO A 140 17.42 -20.43 26.06
C PRO A 140 16.80 -19.55 27.16
N PRO A 141 15.69 -19.98 27.79
CA PRO A 141 14.98 -19.21 28.81
C PRO A 141 15.86 -18.56 29.89
N CYS A 142 16.78 -19.32 30.48
CA CYS A 142 17.63 -18.82 31.55
C CYS A 142 18.71 -17.86 31.05
N THR A 143 19.28 -18.09 29.86
CA THR A 143 20.21 -17.16 29.22
C THR A 143 19.49 -15.84 28.91
N LEU A 144 18.28 -15.91 28.38
CA LEU A 144 17.44 -14.74 28.11
C LEU A 144 17.08 -13.98 29.40
N ALA A 145 16.73 -14.68 30.48
CA ALA A 145 16.47 -14.08 31.79
C ALA A 145 17.69 -13.32 32.33
N LYS A 146 18.90 -13.90 32.21
CA LYS A 146 20.16 -13.24 32.59
C LYS A 146 20.46 -12.01 31.74
N ILE A 147 20.18 -12.05 30.43
CA ILE A 147 20.31 -10.88 29.53
C ILE A 147 19.38 -9.74 29.99
N PHE A 148 18.09 -10.02 30.20
CA PHE A 148 17.09 -9.03 30.65
C PHE A 148 17.24 -8.62 32.12
N ARG A 149 18.11 -9.28 32.88
CA ARG A 149 18.57 -8.82 34.20
C ARG A 149 19.87 -8.01 34.14
N GLY A 150 20.58 -8.04 33.01
CA GLY A 150 21.83 -7.35 32.79
C GLY A 150 23.08 -8.12 33.23
N GLU A 151 22.94 -9.38 33.68
CA GLU A 151 24.05 -10.26 34.08
C GLU A 151 24.88 -10.68 32.87
N ILE A 152 24.22 -11.16 31.81
CA ILE A 152 24.85 -11.32 30.50
C ILE A 152 24.78 -9.98 29.77
N SER A 153 25.93 -9.43 29.43
CA SER A 153 26.05 -8.06 28.92
C SER A 153 26.74 -7.92 27.57
N GLN A 154 27.27 -9.00 26.99
CA GLN A 154 27.96 -9.02 25.69
C GLN A 154 27.48 -10.19 24.83
N TRP A 155 27.47 -10.02 23.51
CA TRP A 155 26.97 -11.01 22.56
C TRP A 155 27.84 -12.28 22.45
N ASN A 156 29.15 -12.15 22.61
CA ASN A 156 30.08 -13.29 22.64
C ASN A 156 30.13 -14.03 23.99
N HIS A 157 29.18 -13.80 24.90
CA HIS A 157 29.16 -14.49 26.19
C HIS A 157 29.11 -16.02 25.99
N PRO A 158 29.87 -16.83 26.77
CA PRO A 158 29.96 -18.28 26.55
C PRO A 158 28.62 -19.01 26.51
N GLU A 159 27.65 -18.60 27.35
CA GLU A 159 26.30 -19.17 27.32
C GLU A 159 25.55 -18.90 26.01
N ILE A 160 25.76 -17.75 25.37
CA ILE A 160 25.15 -17.44 24.08
C ILE A 160 25.85 -18.25 22.98
N VAL A 161 27.18 -18.17 22.91
CA VAL A 161 27.98 -18.82 21.85
C VAL A 161 27.81 -20.34 21.86
N THR A 162 27.79 -20.97 23.03
CA THR A 162 27.65 -22.44 23.14
C THR A 162 26.32 -22.94 22.60
N ASN A 163 25.25 -22.14 22.74
CA ASN A 163 23.92 -22.49 22.23
C ASN A 163 23.75 -22.17 20.73
N ASN A 164 24.73 -21.49 20.11
CA ASN A 164 24.65 -20.96 18.75
C ASN A 164 25.89 -21.31 17.92
N THR A 165 26.37 -22.56 18.05
CA THR A 165 27.58 -23.01 17.32
C THR A 165 27.42 -23.02 15.80
N HIS A 166 26.18 -22.99 15.29
CA HIS A 166 25.85 -22.81 13.88
C HIS A 166 26.03 -21.36 13.39
N LEU A 167 26.23 -20.40 14.29
CA LEU A 167 26.52 -18.99 14.01
C LEU A 167 27.96 -18.66 14.45
N PRO A 168 29.00 -19.08 13.69
CA PRO A 168 30.39 -18.97 14.11
C PRO A 168 30.86 -17.52 14.31
N ASP A 169 30.27 -16.57 13.58
CA ASP A 169 30.62 -15.16 13.67
C ASP A 169 30.24 -14.52 15.02
N LEU A 170 29.31 -15.13 15.77
CA LEU A 170 28.83 -14.61 17.04
C LEU A 170 29.94 -14.53 18.11
N ALA A 171 30.90 -15.46 18.07
CA ALA A 171 32.03 -15.48 18.99
C ALA A 171 32.95 -14.25 18.85
N ASN A 172 32.94 -13.60 17.69
CA ASN A 172 33.75 -12.41 17.40
C ASN A 172 33.05 -11.10 17.81
N ILE A 173 31.79 -11.15 18.25
CA ILE A 173 30.99 -9.96 18.56
C ILE A 173 31.15 -9.59 20.04
N THR A 174 32.17 -8.79 20.34
CA THR A 174 32.46 -8.29 21.71
C THR A 174 31.55 -7.13 22.14
N ALA A 175 30.59 -6.75 21.30
CA ALA A 175 29.71 -5.62 21.56
C ALA A 175 28.79 -5.87 22.76
N SER A 176 28.52 -4.80 23.51
CA SER A 176 27.57 -4.86 24.62
C SER A 176 26.14 -5.00 24.11
N ILE A 177 25.33 -5.77 24.82
CA ILE A 177 23.90 -5.94 24.53
C ILE A 177 23.15 -4.69 25.03
N GLY A 178 22.55 -3.96 24.09
CA GLY A 178 21.67 -2.81 24.38
C GLY A 178 20.21 -3.26 24.52
N ILE A 179 19.63 -3.16 25.71
CA ILE A 179 18.25 -3.58 25.96
C ILE A 179 17.27 -2.45 25.67
N VAL A 180 16.38 -2.63 24.70
CA VAL A 180 15.26 -1.73 24.44
C VAL A 180 14.05 -2.22 25.22
N HIS A 181 13.49 -1.39 26.10
CA HIS A 181 12.37 -1.78 26.97
C HIS A 181 11.29 -0.70 27.08
N ARG A 182 10.07 -1.13 27.42
CA ARG A 182 8.93 -0.23 27.63
C ARG A 182 9.01 0.47 28.99
N ASN A 183 8.59 1.74 29.03
CA ASN A 183 8.41 2.52 30.26
C ASN A 183 6.98 2.40 30.83
N ASN A 184 6.00 2.60 29.95
CA ASN A 184 4.59 2.65 30.33
C ASN A 184 4.04 1.23 30.49
N GLY A 185 2.91 1.10 31.21
CA GLY A 185 2.21 -0.16 31.39
C GLY A 185 1.95 -0.87 30.05
N SER A 186 2.74 -1.91 29.79
CA SER A 186 2.86 -2.60 28.51
C SER A 186 2.52 -4.07 28.65
N SER A 187 1.60 -4.54 27.82
CA SER A 187 1.26 -5.95 27.67
C SER A 187 2.43 -6.77 27.12
N SER A 188 3.27 -6.21 26.25
CA SER A 188 4.48 -6.87 25.75
C SER A 188 5.51 -7.08 26.86
N THR A 189 5.58 -6.14 27.83
CA THR A 189 6.39 -6.32 29.05
C THR A 189 5.82 -7.43 29.92
N TYR A 190 4.50 -7.46 30.07
CA TYR A 190 3.84 -8.54 30.80
C TYR A 190 4.12 -9.90 30.17
N ALA A 191 3.97 -10.05 28.84
CA ALA A 191 4.25 -11.29 28.12
C ALA A 191 5.69 -11.77 28.33
N LEU A 192 6.68 -10.89 28.14
CA LEU A 192 8.09 -11.21 28.36
C LEU A 192 8.35 -11.63 29.81
N THR A 193 7.97 -10.80 30.77
CA THR A 193 8.28 -11.05 32.19
C THR A 193 7.57 -12.29 32.73
N HIS A 194 6.34 -12.54 32.28
CA HIS A 194 5.59 -13.74 32.62
C HIS A 194 6.24 -14.99 32.02
N TYR A 195 6.65 -14.94 30.75
CA TYR A 195 7.40 -16.02 30.11
C TYR A 195 8.68 -16.34 30.88
N LEU A 196 9.52 -15.35 31.17
CA LEU A 196 10.78 -15.55 31.89
C LEU A 196 10.55 -16.13 33.29
N ASN A 197 9.53 -15.67 34.00
CA ASN A 197 9.18 -16.20 35.32
C ASN A 197 8.71 -17.66 35.28
N LYS A 198 7.97 -18.06 34.23
CA LYS A 198 7.47 -19.42 34.08
C LYS A 198 8.54 -20.40 33.60
N SER A 199 9.35 -19.96 32.64
CA SER A 199 10.36 -20.79 31.96
C SER A 199 11.69 -20.88 32.70
N CYS A 200 12.07 -19.87 33.47
CA CYS A 200 13.26 -19.90 34.33
C CYS A 200 13.06 -19.11 35.64
N PRO A 201 12.19 -19.59 36.56
CA PRO A 201 11.89 -18.89 37.80
C PRO A 201 13.13 -18.62 38.67
N GLY A 202 14.09 -19.55 38.69
CA GLY A 202 15.32 -19.43 39.48
C GLY A 202 16.18 -18.23 39.09
N GLU A 203 16.21 -17.86 37.80
CA GLU A 203 16.96 -16.70 37.32
C GLU A 203 16.11 -15.43 37.26
N TRP A 204 14.79 -15.54 37.24
CA TRP A 204 13.90 -14.37 37.22
C TRP A 204 13.42 -13.97 38.63
N SER A 205 12.33 -14.58 39.12
CA SER A 205 11.75 -14.26 40.42
C SER A 205 12.64 -14.69 41.59
N GLY A 206 13.36 -15.79 41.46
CA GLY A 206 14.38 -16.23 42.42
C GLY A 206 15.52 -15.24 42.61
N LYS A 207 15.69 -14.29 41.67
CA LYS A 207 16.65 -13.19 41.75
C LYS A 207 16.00 -11.82 41.97
N GLY A 208 14.72 -11.80 42.37
CA GLY A 208 13.99 -10.59 42.77
C GLY A 208 13.31 -9.81 41.63
N GLN A 209 13.26 -10.34 40.40
CA GLN A 209 12.55 -9.66 39.31
C GLN A 209 11.03 -9.92 39.36
N GLY A 210 10.25 -8.87 39.13
CA GLY A 210 8.79 -8.92 39.12
C GLY A 210 8.19 -9.40 37.79
N VAL A 211 6.88 -9.63 37.81
CA VAL A 211 6.05 -9.88 36.62
C VAL A 211 4.95 -8.82 36.58
N GLY A 212 4.76 -8.17 35.45
CA GLY A 212 3.74 -7.14 35.33
C GLY A 212 3.83 -6.34 34.04
N VAL A 213 2.84 -5.48 33.83
CA VAL A 213 2.86 -4.50 32.73
C VAL A 213 3.92 -3.41 32.92
N THR A 214 4.35 -3.22 34.17
CA THR A 214 5.44 -2.31 34.57
C THR A 214 6.32 -3.04 35.58
N ILE A 215 7.63 -3.03 35.35
CA ILE A 215 8.64 -3.56 36.30
C ILE A 215 9.84 -2.61 36.36
N SER A 216 10.70 -2.78 37.36
CA SER A 216 11.97 -2.05 37.41
C SER A 216 13.02 -2.70 36.52
N TRP A 217 13.62 -1.90 35.63
CA TRP A 217 14.75 -2.30 34.77
C TRP A 217 16.10 -1.81 35.30
N THR A 218 16.19 -1.41 36.57
CA THR A 218 17.39 -0.77 37.16
C THR A 218 18.57 -1.72 37.37
N SER A 219 18.36 -3.03 37.27
CA SER A 219 19.46 -4.01 37.27
C SER A 219 20.32 -3.92 36.01
N ILE A 220 19.79 -3.36 34.92
CA ILE A 220 20.55 -3.07 33.71
C ILE A 220 21.14 -1.65 33.83
N PRO A 221 22.45 -1.46 33.66
CA PRO A 221 23.08 -0.14 33.64
C PRO A 221 22.43 0.80 32.64
N ALA A 222 22.30 2.09 33.00
CA ALA A 222 21.66 3.11 32.16
C ALA A 222 22.24 3.18 30.74
N ALA A 223 23.55 3.03 30.58
CA ALA A 223 24.23 3.04 29.28
C ALA A 223 23.88 1.85 28.37
N ARG A 224 23.26 0.79 28.90
CA ARG A 224 22.87 -0.42 28.16
C ARG A 224 21.35 -0.59 28.07
N ARG A 225 20.57 0.41 28.44
CA ARG A 225 19.10 0.35 28.35
C ARG A 225 18.54 1.58 27.65
N THR A 226 17.67 1.34 26.69
CA THR A 226 16.93 2.36 25.96
C THR A 226 15.46 2.23 26.31
N MET A 227 14.88 3.32 26.81
CA MET A 227 13.50 3.35 27.25
C MET A 227 12.60 3.90 26.13
N VAL A 228 11.51 3.20 25.84
CA VAL A 228 10.54 3.57 24.80
C VAL A 228 9.09 3.51 25.30
N THR A 229 8.18 4.19 24.61
CA THR A 229 6.80 4.41 25.09
C THR A 229 5.77 3.51 24.43
N ASN A 230 5.99 3.11 23.18
CA ASN A 230 5.08 2.29 22.37
C ASN A 230 5.85 1.31 21.48
N SER A 231 5.11 0.48 20.72
CA SER A 231 5.68 -0.53 19.82
C SER A 231 6.46 0.09 18.66
N GLN A 232 5.99 1.19 18.09
CA GLN A 232 6.63 1.86 16.96
C GLN A 232 8.04 2.35 17.32
N THR A 233 8.15 3.03 18.46
CA THR A 233 9.45 3.48 18.99
C THR A 233 10.33 2.32 19.41
N MET A 234 9.76 1.18 19.84
CA MET A 234 10.56 -0.02 20.08
C MET A 234 11.17 -0.59 18.80
N VAL A 235 10.36 -0.76 17.75
CA VAL A 235 10.83 -1.22 16.43
C VAL A 235 11.93 -0.30 15.90
N GLU A 236 11.70 1.01 15.94
CA GLU A 236 12.67 2.01 15.51
C GLU A 236 13.98 1.89 16.29
N GLN A 237 13.92 1.85 17.63
CA GLN A 237 15.12 1.75 18.45
C GLN A 237 15.86 0.42 18.28
N ILE A 238 15.19 -0.68 17.99
CA ILE A 238 15.89 -1.94 17.66
C ILE A 238 16.57 -1.79 16.29
N ALA A 239 15.85 -1.29 15.29
CA ALA A 239 16.35 -1.14 13.92
C ALA A 239 17.56 -0.21 13.81
N THR A 240 17.58 0.90 14.55
CA THR A 240 18.61 1.95 14.40
C THR A 240 19.80 1.80 15.35
N ASN A 241 19.70 0.96 16.38
CA ASN A 241 20.79 0.75 17.35
C ASN A 241 21.42 -0.63 17.15
N PRO A 242 22.63 -0.71 16.56
CA PRO A 242 23.39 -1.95 16.47
C PRO A 242 23.61 -2.57 17.85
N TYR A 243 23.63 -3.91 17.87
CA TYR A 243 23.78 -4.77 19.04
C TYR A 243 22.64 -4.67 20.06
N SER A 244 21.48 -4.14 19.65
CA SER A 244 20.31 -4.05 20.51
C SER A 244 19.47 -5.33 20.53
N LEU A 245 18.68 -5.49 21.60
CA LEU A 245 17.72 -6.55 21.82
C LEU A 245 16.47 -5.94 22.46
N GLY A 246 15.29 -6.24 21.95
CA GLY A 246 14.02 -5.76 22.51
C GLY A 246 12.87 -6.72 22.24
N TYR A 247 11.67 -6.36 22.68
CA TYR A 247 10.50 -7.23 22.61
C TYR A 247 9.27 -6.47 22.10
N VAL A 248 8.76 -6.83 20.94
CA VAL A 248 7.63 -6.14 20.32
C VAL A 248 6.69 -7.16 19.71
N GLU A 249 5.49 -6.73 19.37
CA GLU A 249 4.53 -7.59 18.70
C GLU A 249 5.13 -8.15 17.43
N SER A 250 4.99 -9.47 17.28
CA SER A 250 5.67 -10.23 16.24
C SER A 250 5.42 -9.62 14.86
N GLY A 251 4.16 -9.31 14.53
CA GLY A 251 3.82 -8.70 13.25
C GLY A 251 4.49 -7.34 13.01
N GLN A 252 4.64 -6.49 14.03
CA GLN A 252 5.30 -5.19 13.85
C GLN A 252 6.81 -5.34 13.64
N GLY A 253 7.47 -6.25 14.38
CA GLY A 253 8.90 -6.52 14.19
C GLY A 253 9.18 -7.17 12.84
N LEU A 254 8.38 -8.17 12.44
CA LEU A 254 8.50 -8.86 11.15
C LEU A 254 8.23 -7.93 9.96
N LEU A 255 7.18 -7.09 10.02
CA LEU A 255 6.90 -6.10 8.98
C LEU A 255 8.02 -5.06 8.81
N ALA A 256 8.79 -4.81 9.87
CA ALA A 256 9.94 -3.92 9.84
C ALA A 256 11.24 -4.62 9.43
N GLY A 257 11.21 -5.93 9.16
CA GLY A 257 12.39 -6.72 8.79
C GLY A 257 13.39 -6.91 9.93
N LEU A 258 12.93 -6.89 11.18
CA LEU A 258 13.79 -7.18 12.33
C LEU A 258 14.05 -8.69 12.45
N GLU A 259 15.25 -9.04 12.90
CA GLU A 259 15.67 -10.42 13.10
C GLU A 259 15.11 -10.99 14.41
N GLU A 260 14.35 -12.08 14.33
CA GLU A 260 13.68 -12.71 15.47
C GLU A 260 14.58 -13.73 16.18
N VAL A 261 14.57 -13.69 17.51
CA VAL A 261 15.23 -14.68 18.38
C VAL A 261 14.37 -15.94 18.49
N GLN A 262 15.00 -17.10 18.32
CA GLN A 262 14.41 -18.38 18.66
C GLN A 262 14.40 -18.62 20.17
N ILE A 263 13.27 -19.09 20.69
CA ILE A 263 13.07 -19.40 22.12
C ILE A 263 12.35 -20.73 22.31
N LEU A 264 12.37 -21.26 23.54
CA LEU A 264 11.65 -22.48 23.89
C LEU A 264 10.19 -22.19 24.22
N ASN A 265 9.28 -23.01 23.72
CA ASN A 265 7.91 -23.06 24.23
C ASN A 265 7.79 -23.97 25.47
N ALA A 266 6.56 -24.10 26.00
CA ALA A 266 6.27 -24.94 27.17
C ALA A 266 6.56 -26.45 26.96
N ASN A 267 6.77 -26.89 25.72
CA ASN A 267 7.10 -28.25 25.33
C ASN A 267 8.58 -28.43 24.95
N ASN A 268 9.44 -27.46 25.28
CA ASN A 268 10.86 -27.45 24.93
C ASN A 268 11.13 -27.51 23.43
N LEU A 269 10.21 -27.01 22.60
CA LEU A 269 10.47 -26.81 21.17
C LEU A 269 11.05 -25.42 20.95
N THR A 270 12.18 -25.38 20.23
CA THR A 270 12.80 -24.14 19.75
C THR A 270 12.05 -23.66 18.51
N LEU A 271 11.51 -22.44 18.56
CA LEU A 271 10.64 -21.90 17.52
C LEU A 271 10.88 -20.39 17.34
N THR A 272 10.39 -19.84 16.23
CA THR A 272 10.09 -18.41 16.02
C THR A 272 8.57 -18.20 16.02
N SER A 273 8.11 -16.96 16.11
CA SER A 273 6.67 -16.66 15.96
C SER A 273 6.13 -16.97 14.56
N SER A 274 7.00 -16.96 13.55
CA SER A 274 6.64 -17.28 12.17
C SER A 274 6.43 -18.78 11.94
N ASP A 275 7.16 -19.63 12.67
CA ASP A 275 7.06 -21.10 12.58
C ASP A 275 6.02 -21.71 13.55
N ALA A 276 5.68 -20.97 14.59
CA ALA A 276 4.78 -21.42 15.65
C ALA A 276 3.31 -21.12 15.33
N ALA A 277 2.41 -21.94 15.88
CA ALA A 277 1.01 -21.55 15.97
C ALA A 277 0.85 -20.51 17.09
N ILE A 278 0.25 -19.35 16.81
CA ILE A 278 0.01 -18.31 17.84
C ILE A 278 -0.79 -18.89 19.02
N ALA A 279 -1.89 -19.58 18.74
CA ALA A 279 -2.63 -20.38 19.71
C ALA A 279 -3.59 -21.34 19.00
N PRO A 280 -3.73 -22.59 19.45
CA PRO A 280 -4.76 -23.48 18.93
C PRO A 280 -6.16 -23.02 19.36
N GLU A 281 -7.16 -23.33 18.53
CA GLU A 281 -8.55 -22.89 18.71
C GLU A 281 -9.13 -23.28 20.07
N SER A 282 -8.86 -24.50 20.50
CA SER A 282 -9.29 -25.05 21.79
C SER A 282 -8.69 -24.29 22.97
N PHE A 283 -7.44 -23.84 22.87
CA PHE A 283 -6.80 -23.04 23.91
C PHE A 283 -7.46 -21.68 24.01
N ILE A 284 -7.69 -21.01 22.89
CA ILE A 284 -8.41 -19.72 22.87
C ILE A 284 -9.81 -19.88 23.48
N ALA A 285 -10.56 -20.93 23.11
CA ALA A 285 -11.87 -21.19 23.69
C ALA A 285 -11.82 -21.46 25.22
N SER A 286 -10.73 -22.07 25.71
CA SER A 286 -10.54 -22.36 27.14
C SER A 286 -10.15 -21.15 27.98
N GLN A 287 -9.38 -20.22 27.41
CA GLN A 287 -8.80 -19.08 28.14
C GLN A 287 -9.75 -17.90 28.22
N PHE A 288 -10.62 -17.73 27.21
CA PHE A 288 -11.46 -16.55 27.08
C PHE A 288 -12.89 -16.89 27.53
N PRO A 289 -13.47 -16.18 28.52
CA PRO A 289 -14.84 -16.39 28.95
C PRO A 289 -15.83 -15.81 27.94
N LEU A 290 -15.87 -16.38 26.73
CA LEU A 290 -16.74 -16.04 25.60
C LEU A 290 -18.20 -16.47 25.83
N GLY A 291 -18.66 -16.51 27.08
CA GLY A 291 -19.98 -16.98 27.49
C GLY A 291 -21.02 -15.87 27.69
N ASN A 292 -20.77 -14.88 28.54
CA ASN A 292 -21.59 -13.65 28.69
C ASN A 292 -20.65 -12.51 29.09
N LEU A 293 -20.30 -11.61 28.16
CA LEU A 293 -19.22 -10.63 28.40
C LEU A 293 -19.57 -9.61 29.48
N THR A 294 -20.86 -9.40 29.76
CA THR A 294 -21.32 -8.41 30.75
C THR A 294 -21.09 -8.86 32.19
N THR A 295 -21.05 -10.17 32.44
CA THR A 295 -20.85 -10.76 33.77
C THR A 295 -19.63 -11.68 33.84
N ALA A 296 -18.87 -11.80 32.74
CA ALA A 296 -17.70 -12.65 32.66
C ALA A 296 -16.59 -12.15 33.60
N ASN A 297 -15.95 -13.09 34.30
CA ASN A 297 -14.76 -12.80 35.09
C ASN A 297 -13.51 -12.91 34.21
N TRP A 298 -12.84 -11.80 33.98
CA TRP A 298 -11.64 -11.71 33.15
C TRP A 298 -10.33 -11.88 33.92
N THR A 299 -10.35 -11.96 35.26
CA THR A 299 -9.11 -11.99 36.07
C THR A 299 -8.27 -13.26 35.87
N ALA A 300 -8.89 -14.34 35.38
CA ALA A 300 -8.21 -15.61 35.12
C ALA A 300 -7.63 -15.72 33.69
N VAL A 301 -7.86 -14.72 32.83
CA VAL A 301 -7.45 -14.80 31.42
C VAL A 301 -5.96 -14.51 31.29
N ASN A 302 -5.19 -15.53 30.93
CA ASN A 302 -3.75 -15.40 30.71
C ASN A 302 -3.27 -16.42 29.66
N PRO A 303 -3.30 -16.05 28.36
CA PRO A 303 -2.85 -16.95 27.30
C PRO A 303 -1.32 -17.07 27.19
N VAL A 304 -0.54 -16.36 28.02
CA VAL A 304 0.92 -16.39 27.99
C VAL A 304 1.41 -17.73 28.54
N TYR A 305 2.37 -18.34 27.84
CA TYR A 305 2.95 -19.63 28.18
C TYR A 305 1.89 -20.75 28.23
N GLY A 306 1.26 -20.98 27.08
CA GLY A 306 0.18 -21.95 26.90
C GLY A 306 0.50 -23.35 27.42
N PRO A 307 -0.53 -24.18 27.63
CA PRO A 307 -0.42 -25.49 28.26
C PRO A 307 0.41 -26.45 27.41
N SER A 308 0.94 -27.49 28.06
CA SER A 308 1.80 -28.49 27.40
C SER A 308 1.08 -29.30 26.30
N ASP A 309 -0.25 -29.40 26.31
CA ASP A 309 -1.00 -30.05 25.23
C ASP A 309 -1.01 -29.23 23.92
N ALA A 310 -0.68 -27.94 23.97
CA ALA A 310 -0.52 -27.07 22.80
C ALA A 310 0.90 -27.17 22.20
N LYS A 311 1.22 -28.33 21.60
CA LYS A 311 2.59 -28.72 21.20
C LYS A 311 3.40 -27.65 20.45
N ASN A 312 2.84 -27.02 19.42
CA ASN A 312 3.52 -26.01 18.58
C ASN A 312 3.13 -24.55 18.92
N GLN A 313 2.61 -24.30 20.13
CA GLN A 313 2.15 -22.96 20.48
C GLN A 313 3.33 -22.02 20.79
N TRP A 314 3.23 -20.78 20.31
CA TRP A 314 4.14 -19.69 20.67
C TRP A 314 4.00 -19.31 22.17
N PRO A 315 5.11 -19.18 22.93
CA PRO A 315 5.01 -18.97 24.38
C PRO A 315 4.63 -17.55 24.82
N LEU A 316 4.77 -16.53 23.97
CA LEU A 316 4.43 -15.14 24.30
C LEU A 316 3.14 -14.70 23.60
N THR A 317 2.07 -15.47 23.79
CA THR A 317 0.75 -15.20 23.20
C THR A 317 -0.10 -14.31 24.09
N LEU A 318 -0.79 -13.35 23.47
CA LEU A 318 -1.66 -12.38 24.14
C LEU A 318 -3.04 -12.35 23.47
N GLY A 319 -4.09 -12.13 24.27
CA GLY A 319 -5.43 -11.86 23.78
C GLY A 319 -5.72 -10.37 23.85
N THR A 320 -6.34 -9.80 22.82
CA THR A 320 -6.65 -8.36 22.78
C THR A 320 -8.14 -8.11 22.89
N TYR A 321 -8.50 -7.13 23.72
CA TYR A 321 -9.88 -6.76 24.05
C TYR A 321 -10.08 -5.26 23.96
N PHE A 322 -11.25 -4.84 23.49
CA PHE A 322 -11.75 -3.50 23.77
C PHE A 322 -12.39 -3.47 25.17
N TYR A 323 -12.14 -2.39 25.91
CA TYR A 323 -12.92 -2.05 27.10
C TYR A 323 -14.04 -1.11 26.66
N VAL A 324 -15.29 -1.53 26.90
CA VAL A 324 -16.47 -0.83 26.42
C VAL A 324 -17.46 -0.70 27.57
N ARG A 325 -18.08 0.46 27.71
CA ARG A 325 -19.16 0.65 28.68
C ARG A 325 -20.44 0.00 28.15
N THR A 326 -21.19 -0.64 29.03
CA THR A 326 -22.47 -1.27 28.68
C THR A 326 -23.57 -0.24 28.39
N ASN A 327 -23.46 0.96 28.96
CA ASN A 327 -24.31 2.10 28.66
C ASN A 327 -23.52 3.13 27.83
N LEU A 328 -24.00 3.41 26.61
CA LEU A 328 -23.36 4.33 25.67
C LEU A 328 -24.02 5.72 25.64
N ALA A 329 -25.00 6.01 26.50
CA ALA A 329 -25.71 7.28 26.52
C ALA A 329 -24.78 8.50 26.64
N TYR A 330 -23.62 8.36 27.30
CA TYR A 330 -22.62 9.41 27.43
C TYR A 330 -21.96 9.82 26.09
N LEU A 331 -22.07 9.00 25.04
CA LEU A 331 -21.57 9.29 23.69
C LEU A 331 -22.61 9.96 22.79
N ASN A 332 -23.84 10.18 23.28
CA ASN A 332 -24.96 10.68 22.49
C ASN A 332 -25.06 9.93 21.13
N GLU A 333 -25.19 10.68 20.04
CA GLU A 333 -25.28 10.19 18.67
C GLU A 333 -24.02 9.44 18.17
N THR A 334 -22.87 9.56 18.86
CA THR A 334 -21.63 8.81 18.53
C THR A 334 -21.65 7.37 19.06
N GLY A 335 -22.57 7.02 19.98
CA GLY A 335 -22.69 5.65 20.48
C GLY A 335 -22.90 4.60 19.38
N GLY A 336 -23.66 4.97 18.33
CA GLY A 336 -23.85 4.13 17.15
C GLY A 336 -22.57 3.93 16.32
N LEU A 337 -21.69 4.95 16.25
CA LEU A 337 -20.39 4.83 15.57
C LEU A 337 -19.45 3.88 16.32
N LEU A 338 -19.42 3.92 17.66
CA LEU A 338 -18.65 2.95 18.45
C LEU A 338 -19.15 1.52 18.20
N LYS A 339 -20.47 1.31 18.20
CA LYS A 339 -21.07 0.02 17.90
C LYS A 339 -20.70 -0.46 16.50
N LEU A 340 -20.81 0.38 15.48
CA LEU A 340 -20.40 0.05 14.12
C LEU A 340 -18.90 -0.31 14.04
N PHE A 341 -18.04 0.45 14.70
CA PHE A 341 -16.60 0.18 14.74
C PHE A 341 -16.28 -1.18 15.36
N LEU A 342 -16.87 -1.47 16.53
CA LEU A 342 -16.71 -2.76 17.20
C LEU A 342 -17.25 -3.92 16.34
N SER A 343 -18.40 -3.75 15.69
CA SER A 343 -18.96 -4.77 14.80
C SER A 343 -18.08 -5.00 13.57
N TYR A 344 -17.52 -3.95 12.97
CA TYR A 344 -16.63 -4.08 11.82
C TYR A 344 -15.29 -4.71 12.21
N MET A 345 -14.70 -4.33 13.34
CA MET A 345 -13.52 -5.00 13.92
C MET A 345 -13.74 -6.51 14.13
N LEU A 346 -14.98 -6.91 14.38
CA LEU A 346 -15.37 -8.29 14.57
C LEU A 346 -15.83 -8.99 13.28
N SER A 347 -15.85 -8.32 12.13
CA SER A 347 -16.33 -8.90 10.86
C SER A 347 -15.33 -9.88 10.21
N ASP A 348 -15.81 -10.70 9.27
CA ASP A 348 -14.95 -11.55 8.45
C ASP A 348 -14.00 -10.73 7.55
N ASP A 349 -14.38 -9.51 7.15
CA ASP A 349 -13.52 -8.60 6.38
C ASP A 349 -12.25 -8.22 7.17
N VAL A 350 -12.41 -7.89 8.45
CA VAL A 350 -11.27 -7.59 9.32
C VAL A 350 -10.49 -8.85 9.66
N ALA A 351 -11.18 -9.98 9.89
CA ALA A 351 -10.52 -11.26 10.10
C ALA A 351 -9.62 -11.68 8.90
N ALA A 352 -10.04 -11.39 7.67
CA ALA A 352 -9.29 -11.70 6.46
C ALA A 352 -7.96 -10.96 6.34
N ILE A 353 -7.85 -9.74 6.92
CA ILE A 353 -6.62 -8.94 6.90
C ILE A 353 -5.77 -9.10 8.17
N MET A 354 -6.27 -9.76 9.22
CA MET A 354 -5.50 -10.00 10.45
C MET A 354 -4.16 -10.74 10.23
N PRO A 355 -4.07 -11.76 9.32
CA PRO A 355 -2.81 -12.44 9.05
C PRO A 355 -1.70 -11.54 8.49
N GLU A 356 -2.04 -10.44 7.80
CA GLU A 356 -1.06 -9.45 7.32
C GLU A 356 -0.29 -8.78 8.46
N TYR A 357 -0.83 -8.84 9.68
CA TYR A 357 -0.26 -8.27 10.90
C TYR A 357 0.15 -9.35 11.91
N SER A 358 0.25 -10.62 11.50
CA SER A 358 0.52 -11.77 12.36
C SER A 358 -0.47 -11.90 13.53
N PHE A 359 -1.76 -11.62 13.27
CA PHE A 359 -2.84 -11.84 14.23
C PHE A 359 -3.75 -12.98 13.79
N THR A 360 -4.31 -13.67 14.79
CA THR A 360 -5.33 -14.70 14.59
C THR A 360 -6.67 -14.22 15.13
N ALA A 361 -7.71 -14.37 14.31
CA ALA A 361 -9.08 -14.11 14.72
C ALA A 361 -9.54 -15.10 15.80
N LEU A 362 -10.33 -14.63 16.76
CA LEU A 362 -10.99 -15.51 17.73
C LEU A 362 -11.93 -16.52 17.05
N PRO A 363 -12.04 -17.73 17.61
CA PRO A 363 -12.85 -18.80 17.06
C PRO A 363 -14.36 -18.58 17.10
N LYS A 364 -15.03 -19.37 16.24
CA LYS A 364 -16.49 -19.39 16.04
C LYS A 364 -17.11 -20.45 16.97
N LYS A 365 -18.27 -20.18 17.57
CA LYS A 365 -19.00 -21.16 18.40
C LYS A 365 -19.98 -21.95 17.52
N ASN A 366 -19.63 -23.22 17.23
CA ASN A 366 -20.42 -24.29 16.60
C ASN A 366 -21.50 -23.89 15.57
N GLY A 367 -21.25 -24.25 14.30
CA GLY A 367 -22.20 -24.08 13.20
C GLY A 367 -23.58 -24.70 13.48
N THR A 368 -24.63 -23.90 13.26
CA THR A 368 -25.98 -24.32 12.84
C THR A 368 -26.78 -23.10 12.35
N GLU A 369 -27.77 -23.35 11.49
CA GLU A 369 -28.34 -22.48 10.46
C GLU A 369 -29.50 -21.54 10.88
N THR A 370 -29.71 -20.53 10.01
CA THR A 370 -30.96 -19.78 9.66
C THR A 370 -31.75 -18.99 10.72
N VAL A 371 -32.04 -17.70 10.45
CA VAL A 371 -33.33 -17.20 9.96
C VAL A 371 -33.13 -15.82 9.28
N ASP A 372 -33.87 -15.68 8.18
CA ASP A 372 -33.96 -14.61 7.20
C ASP A 372 -34.51 -13.25 7.74
N GLY A 373 -34.16 -12.17 7.05
CA GLY A 373 -34.91 -10.91 7.07
C GLY A 373 -34.19 -9.68 7.63
N GLN A 374 -33.20 -9.11 6.94
CA GLN A 374 -32.83 -7.68 7.06
C GLN A 374 -32.20 -7.15 5.76
N ARG A 375 -32.91 -6.25 5.08
CA ARG A 375 -32.30 -5.26 4.18
C ARG A 375 -31.95 -4.03 5.04
N ASP A 376 -30.80 -3.41 4.75
CA ASP A 376 -30.22 -2.24 5.43
C ASP A 376 -29.31 -2.46 6.64
N PHE A 377 -28.33 -3.34 6.48
CA PHE A 377 -26.89 -3.20 6.80
C PHE A 377 -26.28 -4.51 6.31
N VAL A 378 -25.87 -4.59 5.05
CA VAL A 378 -25.35 -5.87 4.54
C VAL A 378 -23.92 -6.05 5.02
N PHE A 379 -23.79 -6.54 6.25
CA PHE A 379 -22.74 -7.46 6.66
C PHE A 379 -23.41 -8.84 6.80
N SER A 380 -23.46 -9.63 5.71
CA SER A 380 -23.83 -11.05 5.77
C SER A 380 -22.68 -11.85 5.16
N SER A 381 -22.20 -12.97 5.72
CA SER A 381 -22.63 -13.72 6.89
C SER A 381 -21.50 -14.68 7.29
N LYS A 382 -20.90 -14.49 8.48
CA LYS A 382 -20.70 -15.51 9.54
C LYS A 382 -19.57 -15.09 10.50
N ARG A 383 -19.88 -14.27 11.50
CA ARG A 383 -19.28 -14.41 12.83
C ARG A 383 -20.40 -14.41 13.89
N ASP A 384 -20.34 -15.34 14.82
CA ASP A 384 -21.49 -15.93 15.51
C ASP A 384 -22.27 -15.04 16.50
N SER A 385 -23.45 -15.56 16.85
CA SER A 385 -24.49 -15.07 17.76
C SER A 385 -24.03 -14.60 19.14
N TYR A 386 -22.84 -14.99 19.61
CA TYR A 386 -22.36 -14.60 20.94
C TYR A 386 -22.06 -13.10 21.05
N LEU A 387 -21.25 -12.58 20.12
CA LEU A 387 -20.87 -11.17 20.11
C LEU A 387 -22.02 -10.29 19.61
N MET A 388 -22.80 -10.76 18.62
CA MET A 388 -23.98 -10.04 18.13
C MET A 388 -25.07 -9.89 19.21
N ASN A 389 -25.37 -10.94 19.98
CA ASN A 389 -26.31 -10.84 21.10
C ASN A 389 -25.76 -9.93 22.20
N THR A 390 -24.46 -10.00 22.51
CA THR A 390 -23.89 -9.14 23.55
C THR A 390 -23.79 -7.67 23.11
N MET A 391 -23.47 -7.39 21.85
CA MET A 391 -23.50 -6.02 21.30
C MET A 391 -24.91 -5.44 21.22
N SER A 392 -25.95 -6.29 21.16
CA SER A 392 -27.34 -5.85 21.28
C SER A 392 -27.69 -5.34 22.69
N THR A 393 -26.95 -5.75 23.72
CA THR A 393 -27.13 -5.27 25.10
C THR A 393 -26.56 -3.87 25.35
N LEU A 394 -25.79 -3.31 24.40
CA LEU A 394 -25.34 -1.92 24.47
C LEU A 394 -26.56 -1.01 24.36
N ALA A 395 -26.93 -0.36 25.47
CA ALA A 395 -28.03 0.59 25.50
C ALA A 395 -27.63 1.87 24.76
N ALA A 396 -28.12 2.03 23.53
CA ALA A 396 -28.07 3.26 22.76
C ALA A 396 -29.44 3.45 22.09
N ASP A 397 -29.96 4.68 22.11
CA ASP A 397 -31.14 5.09 21.33
C ASP A 397 -30.75 5.13 19.84
N ASP A 398 -30.83 3.97 19.20
CA ASP A 398 -30.10 3.61 17.98
C ASP A 398 -31.02 3.58 16.74
N LYS A 399 -32.17 4.28 16.77
CA LYS A 399 -33.16 4.21 15.68
C LYS A 399 -32.85 5.14 14.51
N GLU A 400 -32.24 6.29 14.77
CA GLU A 400 -31.87 7.29 13.75
C GLU A 400 -30.44 7.07 13.22
N THR A 401 -29.48 6.77 14.10
CA THR A 401 -28.05 6.56 13.77
C THR A 401 -27.79 5.30 12.92
N LYS A 402 -28.57 4.22 13.09
CA LYS A 402 -28.50 3.03 12.22
C LYS A 402 -28.77 3.36 10.77
N ASN A 403 -29.72 4.23 10.48
CA ASN A 403 -30.06 4.51 9.08
C ASN A 403 -29.01 5.36 8.37
N THR A 404 -28.18 6.10 9.14
CA THR A 404 -27.20 7.05 8.60
C THR A 404 -25.80 6.45 8.45
N LEU A 405 -25.28 5.73 9.45
CA LEU A 405 -23.90 5.24 9.46
C LEU A 405 -23.72 3.92 8.68
N LYS A 406 -23.76 3.95 7.34
CA LYS A 406 -23.51 2.78 6.47
C LYS A 406 -22.17 2.87 5.74
N LEU A 407 -21.45 1.74 5.61
CA LEU A 407 -20.31 1.63 4.67
C LEU A 407 -20.84 1.54 3.22
N GLY A 408 -20.15 2.19 2.28
CA GLY A 408 -20.44 2.20 0.84
C GLY A 408 -19.33 1.57 -0.01
N ASP A 409 -19.65 1.33 -1.29
CA ASP A 409 -18.79 0.64 -2.26
C ASP A 409 -18.08 1.57 -3.25
N ALA A 410 -16.80 1.24 -3.46
CA ALA A 410 -15.86 1.51 -4.55
C ALA A 410 -15.73 2.91 -5.19
N TYR A 411 -14.46 3.31 -5.41
CA TYR A 411 -14.10 4.48 -6.22
C TYR A 411 -13.71 4.08 -7.65
N GLN A 412 -14.21 4.80 -8.66
CA GLN A 412 -13.78 4.64 -10.05
C GLN A 412 -12.92 5.83 -10.50
N VAL A 413 -11.77 5.54 -11.11
CA VAL A 413 -10.81 6.52 -11.64
C VAL A 413 -10.53 6.21 -13.10
N HIS A 414 -10.73 7.19 -13.97
CA HIS A 414 -10.45 7.10 -15.40
C HIS A 414 -9.35 8.10 -15.78
N GLY A 415 -8.36 7.65 -16.56
CA GLY A 415 -7.31 8.50 -17.11
C GLY A 415 -6.97 8.13 -18.56
N SER A 416 -6.36 9.06 -19.28
CA SER A 416 -5.91 8.85 -20.66
C SER A 416 -4.54 9.49 -20.93
N GLY A 417 -3.79 8.96 -21.90
CA GLY A 417 -2.53 9.56 -22.33
C GLY A 417 -1.61 8.65 -23.15
N SER A 418 -0.34 9.08 -23.29
CA SER A 418 0.63 8.52 -24.25
C SER A 418 0.83 7.02 -24.11
N PHE A 419 0.91 6.35 -25.26
CA PHE A 419 1.10 4.91 -25.37
C PHE A 419 2.40 4.42 -24.70
N VAL A 420 3.48 5.18 -24.82
CA VAL A 420 4.79 4.84 -24.23
C VAL A 420 4.72 4.76 -22.71
N SER A 421 3.85 5.56 -22.10
CA SER A 421 3.57 5.55 -20.66
C SER A 421 2.43 4.58 -20.27
N ALA A 422 1.61 4.11 -21.21
CA ALA A 422 0.40 3.35 -20.90
C ALA A 422 0.67 2.01 -20.20
N LEU A 423 1.74 1.29 -20.60
CA LEU A 423 2.07 0.02 -19.96
C LEU A 423 2.55 0.22 -18.51
N MET A 424 3.40 1.22 -18.29
CA MET A 424 3.89 1.62 -16.97
C MET A 424 2.78 2.20 -16.10
N ILE A 425 1.95 3.10 -16.63
CA ILE A 425 0.81 3.67 -15.88
C ILE A 425 -0.22 2.59 -15.57
N ARG A 426 -0.54 1.68 -16.49
CA ARG A 426 -1.41 0.53 -16.18
C ARG A 426 -0.79 -0.41 -15.15
N HIS A 427 0.53 -0.59 -15.18
CA HIS A 427 1.23 -1.37 -14.17
C HIS A 427 1.22 -0.65 -12.82
N SER A 428 1.56 0.63 -12.76
CA SER A 428 1.46 1.47 -11.56
C SER A 428 0.05 1.56 -11.03
N MET A 429 -0.96 1.67 -11.90
CA MET A 429 -2.38 1.61 -11.52
C MET A 429 -2.73 0.23 -10.99
N ARG A 430 -2.29 -0.87 -11.60
CA ARG A 430 -2.48 -2.22 -11.06
C ARG A 430 -1.77 -2.42 -9.73
N VAL A 431 -0.58 -1.87 -9.55
CA VAL A 431 0.18 -1.90 -8.29
C VAL A 431 -0.52 -1.02 -7.25
N LEU A 432 -1.01 0.16 -7.62
CA LEU A 432 -1.77 1.05 -6.73
C LEU A 432 -3.12 0.45 -6.38
N GLN A 433 -3.82 -0.20 -7.31
CA GLN A 433 -5.05 -0.96 -7.07
C GLN A 433 -4.78 -2.18 -6.18
N GLY A 434 -3.66 -2.88 -6.40
CA GLY A 434 -3.22 -3.99 -5.57
C GLY A 434 -2.73 -3.56 -4.19
N ARG A 435 -2.29 -2.30 -4.04
CA ARG A 435 -1.93 -1.67 -2.76
C ARG A 435 -3.05 -0.78 -2.21
N ALA A 436 -4.17 -0.67 -2.91
CA ALA A 436 -5.23 0.28 -2.57
C ALA A 436 -5.95 -0.23 -1.35
N ARG A 437 -6.14 0.70 -0.41
CA ARG A 437 -6.70 0.40 0.90
C ARG A 437 -8.24 0.31 0.91
N VAL A 438 -8.87 0.60 -0.23
CA VAL A 438 -10.31 0.47 -0.53
C VAL A 438 -10.48 -0.09 -1.94
N PRO A 439 -11.64 -0.66 -2.32
CA PRO A 439 -11.90 -1.09 -3.69
C PRO A 439 -11.81 0.12 -4.65
N VAL A 440 -10.75 0.17 -5.46
CA VAL A 440 -10.59 1.20 -6.50
C VAL A 440 -10.50 0.51 -7.86
N SER A 441 -11.40 0.90 -8.76
CA SER A 441 -11.30 0.56 -10.18
C SER A 441 -10.60 1.71 -10.90
N MET A 442 -9.36 1.49 -11.32
CA MET A 442 -8.58 2.44 -12.11
C MET A 442 -8.50 1.91 -13.55
N THR A 443 -8.81 2.75 -14.53
CA THR A 443 -8.66 2.41 -15.95
C THR A 443 -7.87 3.49 -16.68
N TYR A 444 -6.95 3.06 -17.55
CA TYR A 444 -6.14 3.95 -18.37
C TYR A 444 -6.32 3.65 -19.86
N ARG A 445 -6.91 4.61 -20.58
CA ARG A 445 -7.07 4.55 -22.03
C ARG A 445 -5.82 5.12 -22.70
N ALA A 446 -5.15 4.32 -23.50
CA ALA A 446 -4.01 4.81 -24.28
C ALA A 446 -4.54 5.56 -25.50
N VAL A 447 -4.17 6.82 -25.62
CA VAL A 447 -4.58 7.72 -26.72
C VAL A 447 -3.35 8.45 -27.26
N GLY A 448 -3.43 9.02 -28.45
CA GLY A 448 -2.34 9.85 -28.99
C GLY A 448 -1.99 10.98 -28.02
N SER A 449 -0.71 11.38 -27.94
CA SER A 449 -0.27 12.46 -27.03
C SER A 449 -1.04 13.78 -27.25
N VAL A 450 -1.54 14.01 -28.46
CA VAL A 450 -2.37 15.17 -28.81
C VAL A 450 -3.84 14.95 -28.41
N GLU A 451 -4.39 13.75 -28.60
CA GLU A 451 -5.75 13.40 -28.15
C GLU A 451 -5.87 13.49 -26.62
N ALA A 452 -4.84 13.05 -25.89
CA ALA A 452 -4.74 13.21 -24.45
C ALA A 452 -4.82 14.69 -23.99
N GLN A 453 -4.19 15.58 -24.76
CA GLN A 453 -4.19 17.02 -24.49
C GLN A 453 -5.56 17.64 -24.82
N LEU A 454 -6.25 17.13 -25.84
CA LEU A 454 -7.61 17.55 -26.22
C LEU A 454 -8.66 17.10 -25.19
N GLU A 455 -8.61 15.84 -24.73
CA GLU A 455 -9.46 15.34 -23.64
C GLU A 455 -9.22 16.11 -22.32
N LEU A 456 -8.02 16.64 -22.12
CA LEU A 456 -7.71 17.51 -20.99
C LEU A 456 -8.39 18.90 -21.09
N GLY A 457 -8.60 19.39 -22.31
CA GLY A 457 -9.14 20.73 -22.62
C GLY A 457 -10.67 20.82 -22.60
N ASP A 458 -11.38 19.70 -22.56
CA ASP A 458 -12.84 19.68 -22.48
C ASP A 458 -13.31 19.87 -21.02
N VAL A 459 -13.59 21.13 -20.67
CA VAL A 459 -13.96 21.57 -19.31
C VAL A 459 -15.39 21.15 -18.94
N GLN A 460 -16.28 20.90 -19.92
CA GLN A 460 -17.69 20.58 -19.63
C GLN A 460 -17.90 19.18 -19.06
N ASN A 461 -17.00 18.24 -19.32
CA ASN A 461 -17.01 16.90 -18.70
C ASN A 461 -16.37 16.86 -17.29
N MET A 462 -15.93 18.00 -16.73
CA MET A 462 -15.29 18.04 -15.39
C MET A 462 -16.27 17.81 -14.22
N TYR A 463 -17.59 17.92 -14.43
CA TYR A 463 -18.57 17.95 -13.34
C TYR A 463 -19.60 16.81 -13.35
N SER A 464 -19.64 15.97 -14.39
CA SER A 464 -20.57 14.84 -14.45
C SER A 464 -19.88 13.51 -14.14
N SER A 465 -20.07 13.06 -12.89
CA SER A 465 -20.13 11.64 -12.47
C SER A 465 -18.85 10.84 -12.29
N TYR A 466 -17.65 11.36 -12.52
CA TYR A 466 -16.40 10.60 -12.30
C TYR A 466 -15.34 11.49 -11.66
N ASN A 467 -14.75 11.03 -10.54
CA ASN A 467 -13.61 11.69 -9.92
C ASN A 467 -12.36 11.49 -10.80
N HIS A 468 -12.26 12.29 -11.87
CA HIS A 468 -11.07 12.36 -12.71
C HIS A 468 -9.97 13.11 -11.96
N PHE A 469 -8.82 12.47 -11.73
CA PHE A 469 -7.61 13.17 -11.31
C PHE A 469 -6.80 13.55 -12.55
N LYS A 470 -6.49 14.85 -12.70
CA LYS A 470 -5.58 15.37 -13.74
C LYS A 470 -4.22 15.67 -13.10
N VAL A 471 -3.14 15.18 -13.70
CA VAL A 471 -1.75 15.56 -13.35
C VAL A 471 -1.32 16.72 -14.25
N TRP A 472 -1.11 17.91 -13.67
CA TRP A 472 -0.45 19.05 -14.31
C TRP A 472 0.98 19.15 -13.77
N VAL A 473 1.98 19.25 -14.65
CA VAL A 473 3.34 19.65 -14.27
C VAL A 473 3.73 20.83 -15.14
N TRP A 474 3.61 22.03 -14.58
CA TRP A 474 4.32 23.22 -15.05
C TRP A 474 5.45 23.49 -14.06
N GLY A 475 6.69 23.47 -14.54
CA GLY A 475 7.86 23.86 -13.76
C GLY A 475 8.48 22.75 -12.90
N LEU A 476 9.20 21.81 -13.53
CA LEU A 476 10.25 21.05 -12.85
C LEU A 476 11.49 21.08 -13.74
N ARG A 477 12.49 21.87 -13.33
CA ARG A 477 13.78 22.01 -14.02
C ARG A 477 14.70 20.80 -13.83
N GLU A 478 14.34 19.81 -13.02
CA GLU A 478 15.12 18.58 -12.84
C GLU A 478 14.17 17.38 -12.80
N GLY A 479 14.44 16.40 -13.67
CA GLY A 479 13.49 15.39 -14.10
C GLY A 479 13.26 14.24 -13.12
N LEU A 480 12.01 13.76 -13.11
CA LEU A 480 11.66 12.38 -12.79
C LEU A 480 11.39 11.61 -14.10
N PRO A 481 11.79 10.32 -14.20
CA PRO A 481 11.84 9.60 -15.47
C PRO A 481 10.47 8.99 -15.80
N PHE A 482 9.76 9.55 -16.79
CA PHE A 482 8.71 8.78 -17.45
C PHE A 482 9.35 7.86 -18.50
N ALA A 483 8.79 6.66 -18.61
CA ALA A 483 9.33 5.52 -19.36
C ALA A 483 9.88 5.89 -20.74
N ILE A 484 11.17 5.57 -20.98
CA ILE A 484 11.80 5.65 -22.29
C ILE A 484 11.68 4.27 -22.92
N SER A 485 10.74 4.08 -23.84
CA SER A 485 10.78 2.89 -24.71
C SER A 485 11.72 3.17 -25.87
N ALA A 486 12.70 2.27 -26.08
CA ALA A 486 13.43 2.24 -27.33
C ALA A 486 12.46 2.08 -28.52
N LEU A 487 12.75 2.75 -29.63
CA LEU A 487 12.05 2.56 -30.90
C LEU A 487 12.82 1.54 -31.75
N GLY A 488 12.10 0.53 -32.26
CA GLY A 488 12.61 -0.47 -33.19
C GLY A 488 12.04 -0.28 -34.60
N ILE A 489 12.76 -0.74 -35.61
CA ILE A 489 12.33 -0.73 -37.01
C ILE A 489 11.96 -2.16 -37.40
N TYR A 490 10.72 -2.37 -37.83
CA TYR A 490 10.16 -3.70 -38.09
C TYR A 490 9.72 -3.84 -39.55
N HIS A 491 9.89 -5.03 -40.11
CA HIS A 491 9.55 -5.33 -41.50
C HIS A 491 8.91 -6.71 -41.67
N THR A 492 8.19 -6.90 -42.78
CA THR A 492 7.57 -8.19 -43.17
C THR A 492 8.23 -8.86 -44.37
N LYS A 493 9.25 -8.24 -44.99
CA LYS A 493 10.01 -8.87 -46.08
C LYS A 493 10.92 -9.97 -45.54
N SER A 494 10.79 -11.18 -46.08
CA SER A 494 11.79 -12.24 -45.93
C SER A 494 12.90 -12.05 -46.96
N PHE A 495 14.14 -12.25 -46.54
CA PHE A 495 15.33 -12.21 -47.38
C PHE A 495 16.03 -13.56 -47.33
N GLY A 496 16.80 -13.92 -48.37
CA GLY A 496 17.64 -15.11 -48.36
C GLY A 496 18.86 -15.04 -47.43
N TRP A 497 18.99 -13.97 -46.64
CA TRP A 497 20.07 -13.74 -45.67
C TRP A 497 19.54 -13.61 -44.23
N THR A 498 20.43 -13.77 -43.24
CA THR A 498 20.10 -13.98 -41.83
C THR A 498 19.45 -12.78 -41.11
N ALA A 499 19.67 -11.53 -41.55
CA ALA A 499 18.98 -10.34 -41.04
C ALA A 499 19.08 -9.16 -42.01
N LEU A 500 18.08 -8.28 -42.03
CA LEU A 500 18.16 -7.00 -42.73
C LEU A 500 18.95 -5.99 -41.91
N THR A 501 20.01 -5.44 -42.47
CA THR A 501 20.81 -4.33 -41.93
C THR A 501 20.47 -3.03 -42.64
N LEU A 502 20.22 -1.98 -41.88
CA LEU A 502 20.02 -0.60 -42.33
C LEU A 502 21.04 0.31 -41.65
N ASN A 503 21.47 1.37 -42.32
CA ASN A 503 22.19 2.48 -41.69
C ASN A 503 21.30 3.72 -41.67
N CYS A 504 21.71 4.78 -40.96
CA CYS A 504 20.90 6.00 -40.84
C CYS A 504 20.51 6.57 -42.20
N LYS A 505 21.46 6.61 -43.15
CA LYS A 505 21.25 7.11 -44.51
C LYS A 505 20.17 6.35 -45.26
N LEU A 506 20.24 5.02 -45.26
CA LEU A 506 19.26 4.18 -45.96
C LEU A 506 17.86 4.29 -45.31
N LEU A 507 17.81 4.39 -43.98
CA LEU A 507 16.57 4.62 -43.25
C LEU A 507 15.94 5.98 -43.60
N ALA A 508 16.74 7.06 -43.66
CA ALA A 508 16.27 8.37 -44.11
C ALA A 508 15.69 8.30 -45.53
N GLN A 509 16.37 7.63 -46.45
CA GLN A 509 15.94 7.50 -47.85
C GLN A 509 14.63 6.71 -48.01
N LEU A 510 14.38 5.70 -47.15
CA LEU A 510 13.09 5.02 -47.07
C LEU A 510 11.96 5.98 -46.68
N TYR A 511 12.14 6.76 -45.62
CA TYR A 511 11.13 7.73 -45.16
C TYR A 511 11.03 9.00 -46.01
N ARG A 512 11.95 9.21 -46.96
CA ARG A 512 11.82 10.21 -48.04
C ARG A 512 11.18 9.66 -49.31
N GLY A 513 10.78 8.38 -49.35
CA GLY A 513 10.17 7.75 -50.53
C GLY A 513 11.13 7.53 -51.71
N GLU A 514 12.44 7.58 -51.47
CA GLU A 514 13.46 7.40 -52.52
C GLU A 514 13.77 5.93 -52.80
N ILE A 515 13.52 5.07 -51.83
CA ILE A 515 13.64 3.62 -51.93
C ILE A 515 12.24 3.07 -52.17
N LYS A 516 11.94 2.67 -53.41
CA LYS A 516 10.60 2.20 -53.81
C LYS A 516 10.48 0.69 -53.92
N ALA A 517 11.60 -0.02 -53.98
CA ALA A 517 11.64 -1.47 -54.12
C ALA A 517 12.79 -2.07 -53.31
N TRP A 518 12.59 -3.27 -52.78
CA TRP A 518 13.60 -3.98 -52.01
C TRP A 518 14.85 -4.32 -52.82
N LYS A 519 14.77 -4.28 -54.17
CA LYS A 519 15.92 -4.46 -55.10
C LYS A 519 16.88 -3.27 -55.21
N ASP A 520 16.66 -2.19 -54.45
CA ASP A 520 17.49 -1.00 -54.58
C ASP A 520 18.97 -1.35 -54.29
N PRO A 521 19.91 -1.07 -55.22
CA PRO A 521 21.33 -1.44 -55.07
C PRO A 521 21.95 -0.97 -53.75
N ARG A 522 21.44 0.12 -53.18
CA ARG A 522 21.89 0.66 -51.88
C ARG A 522 21.62 -0.30 -50.72
N ILE A 523 20.55 -1.09 -50.77
CA ILE A 523 20.22 -2.10 -49.76
C ILE A 523 21.19 -3.29 -49.86
N PHE A 524 21.45 -3.80 -51.07
CA PHE A 524 22.34 -4.95 -51.29
C PHE A 524 23.78 -4.65 -50.95
N SER A 525 24.25 -3.45 -51.32
CA SER A 525 25.60 -3.01 -51.00
C SER A 525 25.87 -3.01 -49.50
N LEU A 526 24.86 -2.71 -48.69
CA LEU A 526 24.97 -2.68 -47.23
C LEU A 526 24.88 -4.09 -46.61
N ASN A 527 24.12 -4.98 -47.21
CA ASN A 527 23.82 -6.32 -46.68
C ASN A 527 24.75 -7.42 -47.22
N GLY A 528 25.83 -7.07 -47.93
CA GLY A 528 26.90 -7.99 -48.33
C GLY A 528 26.49 -9.06 -49.35
N ALA A 529 25.40 -8.85 -50.10
CA ALA A 529 24.89 -9.82 -51.07
C ALA A 529 25.12 -9.38 -52.52
N ALA A 530 25.65 -10.28 -53.34
CA ALA A 530 25.64 -10.10 -54.80
C ALA A 530 24.19 -10.19 -55.30
N ALA A 531 23.77 -9.26 -56.17
CA ALA A 531 22.43 -9.21 -56.74
C ALA A 531 21.99 -10.51 -57.47
N SER A 532 22.91 -11.45 -57.69
CA SER A 532 22.74 -12.72 -58.38
C SER A 532 22.21 -13.88 -57.51
N SER A 533 22.00 -13.71 -56.19
CA SER A 533 21.62 -14.82 -55.29
C SER A 533 20.12 -14.93 -54.95
N ILE A 534 19.24 -14.14 -55.58
CA ILE A 534 17.79 -14.16 -55.30
C ILE A 534 17.02 -14.42 -56.60
N ALA A 535 16.04 -15.33 -56.56
CA ALA A 535 15.19 -15.67 -57.70
C ALA A 535 14.54 -14.40 -58.29
N GLU A 536 14.61 -14.26 -59.62
CA GLU A 536 14.24 -13.04 -60.37
C GLU A 536 12.81 -12.55 -60.07
N GLN A 537 11.89 -13.44 -59.68
CA GLN A 537 10.51 -13.10 -59.31
C GLN A 537 10.34 -12.49 -57.90
N GLU A 538 11.26 -12.72 -56.96
CA GLU A 538 11.17 -12.14 -55.60
C GLU A 538 11.75 -10.72 -55.48
N THR A 539 12.45 -10.27 -56.53
CA THR A 539 13.20 -9.00 -56.60
C THR A 539 12.37 -7.80 -57.08
N LYS A 540 11.12 -7.99 -57.49
CA LYS A 540 10.24 -6.88 -57.96
C LYS A 540 9.29 -6.32 -56.88
N ALA A 541 9.36 -6.81 -55.65
CA ALA A 541 8.48 -6.36 -54.57
C ALA A 541 8.73 -4.88 -54.21
N SER A 542 7.67 -4.07 -54.29
CA SER A 542 7.67 -2.70 -53.80
C SER A 542 7.88 -2.67 -52.29
N VAL A 543 8.53 -1.62 -51.79
CA VAL A 543 8.59 -1.35 -50.35
C VAL A 543 7.36 -0.53 -49.98
N THR A 544 6.61 -0.99 -48.98
CA THR A 544 5.56 -0.18 -48.36
C THR A 544 6.08 0.40 -47.07
N VAL A 545 6.31 1.71 -47.01
CA VAL A 545 6.79 2.39 -45.80
C VAL A 545 5.58 2.93 -45.05
N PHE A 546 5.38 2.53 -43.79
CA PHE A 546 4.34 3.10 -42.94
C PHE A 546 4.91 4.11 -41.94
N ALA A 547 4.15 5.19 -41.72
CA ALA A 547 4.44 6.17 -40.70
C ALA A 547 3.17 6.64 -39.97
N MET A 548 3.33 7.23 -38.79
CA MET A 548 2.20 7.75 -38.02
C MET A 548 1.62 9.00 -38.72
N ALA A 549 0.29 9.05 -38.86
CA ALA A 549 -0.45 10.19 -39.40
C ALA A 549 -0.58 11.34 -38.39
N ALA A 550 -0.74 11.00 -37.10
CA ALA A 550 -0.93 11.96 -36.02
C ALA A 550 0.40 12.28 -35.32
N PRO A 551 0.51 13.47 -34.69
CA PRO A 551 1.73 13.82 -33.98
C PRO A 551 2.00 12.84 -32.82
N SER A 552 3.20 12.24 -32.79
CA SER A 552 3.51 11.17 -31.84
C SER A 552 4.94 11.23 -31.30
N GLY A 553 5.15 10.70 -30.09
CA GLY A 553 6.49 10.53 -29.51
C GLY A 553 7.37 9.56 -30.30
N ALA A 554 6.77 8.59 -31.01
CA ALA A 554 7.51 7.67 -31.88
C ALA A 554 8.04 8.40 -33.13
N THR A 555 7.23 9.28 -33.73
CA THR A 555 7.65 10.19 -34.81
C THR A 555 8.77 11.12 -34.33
N TYR A 556 8.65 11.66 -33.11
CA TYR A 556 9.70 12.49 -32.49
C TYR A 556 11.02 11.73 -32.30
N ALA A 557 10.97 10.48 -31.85
CA ALA A 557 12.17 9.66 -31.64
C ALA A 557 12.86 9.29 -32.96
N LEU A 558 12.09 8.86 -33.98
CA LEU A 558 12.62 8.54 -35.31
C LEU A 558 13.26 9.78 -35.96
N THR A 559 12.53 10.88 -36.02
CA THR A 559 13.02 12.12 -36.64
C THR A 559 14.20 12.69 -35.87
N GLY A 560 14.19 12.60 -34.55
CA GLY A 560 15.31 13.00 -33.71
C GLY A 560 16.58 12.19 -33.95
N PHE A 561 16.46 10.88 -34.20
CA PHE A 561 17.59 10.06 -34.62
C PHE A 561 18.11 10.48 -36.00
N LEU A 562 17.22 10.59 -36.99
CA LEU A 562 17.62 10.96 -38.37
C LEU A 562 18.28 12.34 -38.43
N THR A 563 17.72 13.33 -37.73
CA THR A 563 18.28 14.69 -37.61
C THR A 563 19.63 14.70 -36.91
N LYS A 564 19.88 13.84 -35.91
CA LYS A 564 21.16 13.81 -35.19
C LYS A 564 22.24 12.98 -35.89
N SER A 565 21.86 11.87 -36.50
CA SER A 565 22.79 10.85 -36.99
C SER A 565 23.06 10.93 -38.49
N CYS A 566 22.16 11.54 -39.28
CA CYS A 566 22.35 11.70 -40.73
C CYS A 566 21.55 12.90 -41.28
N ASN A 567 21.73 14.08 -40.68
CA ASN A 567 20.97 15.28 -41.03
C ASN A 567 21.02 15.63 -42.52
N ASP A 568 22.18 15.49 -43.16
CA ASP A 568 22.39 15.82 -44.58
C ASP A 568 21.60 14.90 -45.52
N ASP A 569 21.34 13.66 -45.08
CA ASP A 569 20.52 12.67 -45.77
C ASP A 569 19.05 12.72 -45.33
N TRP A 570 18.69 13.35 -44.21
CA TRP A 570 17.29 13.48 -43.76
C TRP A 570 16.62 14.78 -44.25
N ARG A 571 17.32 15.93 -44.18
CA ARG A 571 16.89 17.25 -44.67
C ARG A 571 15.49 17.73 -44.24
N ALA A 572 15.03 17.40 -43.03
CA ALA A 572 13.78 17.93 -42.48
C ALA A 572 13.94 19.37 -41.93
N PRO A 573 12.87 20.19 -41.89
CA PRO A 573 12.90 21.51 -41.24
C PRO A 573 13.28 21.38 -39.76
N THR A 574 14.45 21.87 -39.39
CA THR A 574 15.03 22.06 -38.04
C THR A 574 14.35 21.32 -36.87
N GLY A 575 14.80 20.11 -36.53
CA GLY A 575 14.61 19.48 -35.21
C GLY A 575 13.79 18.18 -35.18
N PRO A 576 13.73 17.47 -34.03
CA PRO A 576 12.82 16.34 -33.84
C PRO A 576 11.37 16.84 -33.86
N LEU A 577 10.60 16.38 -34.84
CA LEU A 577 9.22 16.82 -35.02
C LEU A 577 8.28 15.73 -34.50
N THR A 578 7.30 16.10 -33.67
CA THR A 578 6.20 15.20 -33.34
C THR A 578 5.30 14.97 -34.55
N SER A 579 5.25 15.91 -35.49
CA SER A 579 4.49 15.87 -36.74
C SER A 579 5.39 16.10 -37.95
N VAL A 580 5.34 15.21 -38.95
CA VAL A 580 6.11 15.33 -40.19
C VAL A 580 5.15 15.22 -41.37
N GLU A 581 5.30 16.11 -42.34
CA GLU A 581 4.73 15.88 -43.67
C GLU A 581 5.59 14.83 -44.38
N TRP A 582 5.11 13.60 -44.39
CA TRP A 582 5.84 12.50 -45.00
C TRP A 582 5.88 12.63 -46.52
N ALA A 583 7.01 12.24 -47.11
CA ALA A 583 7.20 12.28 -48.55
C ALA A 583 6.23 11.35 -49.30
N ALA A 584 5.97 11.67 -50.56
CA ALA A 584 5.15 10.83 -51.44
C ALA A 584 5.73 9.40 -51.52
N GLY A 585 4.92 8.40 -51.13
CA GLY A 585 5.34 6.99 -51.04
C GLY A 585 5.44 6.45 -49.60
N VAL A 586 5.31 7.31 -48.58
CA VAL A 586 5.14 6.89 -47.18
C VAL A 586 3.65 6.89 -46.83
N ASN A 587 3.14 5.74 -46.43
CA ASN A 587 1.74 5.54 -46.08
C ASN A 587 1.49 5.93 -44.63
N THR A 588 0.63 6.92 -44.44
CA THR A 588 0.12 7.31 -43.11
C THR A 588 -1.27 6.74 -42.84
N THR A 589 -1.86 6.03 -43.79
CA THR A 589 -3.17 5.41 -43.67
C THR A 589 -3.09 3.90 -43.90
N TYR A 590 -3.97 3.16 -43.23
CA TYR A 590 -4.18 1.74 -43.45
C TYR A 590 -5.69 1.47 -43.47
N GLN A 591 -6.17 0.75 -44.49
CA GLN A 591 -7.60 0.52 -44.74
C GLN A 591 -8.45 1.81 -44.78
N GLY A 592 -7.89 2.88 -45.36
CA GLY A 592 -8.56 4.18 -45.46
C GLY A 592 -8.64 4.97 -44.15
N ARG A 593 -8.07 4.46 -43.06
CA ARG A 593 -8.01 5.14 -41.76
C ARG A 593 -6.60 5.66 -41.47
N PRO A 594 -6.44 6.86 -40.88
CA PRO A 594 -5.14 7.34 -40.42
C PRO A 594 -4.54 6.41 -39.36
N ILE A 595 -3.23 6.15 -39.44
CA ILE A 595 -2.48 5.39 -38.43
C ILE A 595 -2.13 6.35 -37.30
N THR A 596 -2.82 6.24 -36.19
CA THR A 596 -2.69 7.17 -35.05
C THR A 596 -2.14 6.52 -33.79
N THR A 597 -2.11 5.18 -33.74
CA THR A 597 -1.60 4.38 -32.63
C THR A 597 -0.54 3.35 -33.06
N PRO A 598 0.35 2.92 -32.14
CA PRO A 598 1.28 1.83 -32.41
C PRO A 598 0.61 0.48 -32.72
N GLU A 599 -0.57 0.19 -32.19
CA GLU A 599 -1.36 -1.00 -32.57
C GLU A 599 -1.86 -0.93 -34.01
N GLU A 600 -2.32 0.24 -34.46
CA GLU A 600 -2.69 0.44 -35.86
C GLU A 600 -1.47 0.31 -36.78
N MET A 601 -0.31 0.83 -36.35
CA MET A 601 0.96 0.63 -37.05
C MET A 601 1.33 -0.86 -37.11
N LEU A 602 1.19 -1.58 -36.00
CA LEU A 602 1.45 -3.01 -35.95
C LEU A 602 0.49 -3.78 -36.86
N ALA A 603 -0.81 -3.47 -36.82
CA ALA A 603 -1.81 -4.08 -37.68
C ALA A 603 -1.52 -3.81 -39.16
N ALA A 604 -1.15 -2.57 -39.50
CA ALA A 604 -0.74 -2.20 -40.85
C ALA A 604 0.48 -2.99 -41.32
N LEU A 605 1.51 -3.12 -40.48
CA LEU A 605 2.71 -3.89 -40.79
C LEU A 605 2.41 -5.38 -40.94
N ALA A 606 1.75 -5.99 -39.95
CA ALA A 606 1.47 -7.42 -39.94
C ALA A 606 0.59 -7.88 -41.11
N ALA A 607 -0.33 -7.03 -41.56
CA ALA A 607 -1.23 -7.34 -42.66
C ALA A 607 -0.69 -6.97 -44.05
N THR A 608 0.42 -6.25 -44.13
CA THR A 608 0.98 -5.77 -45.41
C THR A 608 2.30 -6.47 -45.72
N PRO A 609 2.36 -7.35 -46.74
CA PRO A 609 3.60 -7.94 -47.20
C PRO A 609 4.59 -6.88 -47.68
N ASN A 610 5.89 -7.13 -47.50
CA ASN A 610 6.98 -6.26 -47.95
C ASN A 610 6.95 -4.84 -47.33
N ALA A 611 6.36 -4.70 -46.15
CA ALA A 611 6.24 -3.43 -45.44
C ALA A 611 7.40 -3.21 -44.45
N ILE A 612 7.62 -1.94 -44.11
CA ILE A 612 8.55 -1.48 -43.07
C ILE A 612 7.95 -0.30 -42.30
N GLY A 613 8.16 -0.27 -40.98
CA GLY A 613 7.65 0.78 -40.10
C GLY A 613 8.37 0.80 -38.76
N TYR A 614 7.97 1.69 -37.86
CA TYR A 614 8.56 1.84 -36.53
C TYR A 614 7.56 1.54 -35.42
N LEU A 615 8.00 0.76 -34.41
CA LEU A 615 7.19 0.41 -33.25
C LEU A 615 8.02 0.57 -31.96
N PRO A 616 7.37 0.86 -30.81
CA PRO A 616 8.00 0.67 -29.52
C PRO A 616 8.51 -0.78 -29.39
N VAL A 617 9.76 -0.96 -28.94
CA VAL A 617 10.42 -2.28 -28.89
C VAL A 617 9.60 -3.32 -28.11
N THR A 618 8.88 -2.90 -27.07
CA THR A 618 8.02 -3.80 -26.27
C THR A 618 6.84 -4.36 -27.06
N LEU A 619 6.27 -3.58 -27.98
CA LEU A 619 5.16 -4.01 -28.83
C LEU A 619 5.67 -4.78 -30.05
N GLY A 620 6.78 -4.34 -30.64
CA GLY A 620 7.35 -5.03 -31.79
C GLY A 620 7.94 -6.39 -31.43
N ALA A 621 8.64 -6.52 -30.30
CA ALA A 621 9.21 -7.82 -29.87
C ALA A 621 8.15 -8.90 -29.57
N SER A 622 6.95 -8.51 -29.13
CA SER A 622 5.85 -9.44 -28.85
C SER A 622 5.01 -9.77 -30.10
N SER A 623 5.20 -9.04 -31.21
CA SER A 623 4.43 -9.22 -32.44
C SER A 623 4.88 -10.37 -33.34
N GLY A 624 6.12 -10.86 -33.15
CA GLY A 624 6.74 -11.83 -34.06
C GLY A 624 7.24 -11.23 -35.39
N LEU A 625 7.13 -9.92 -35.61
CA LEU A 625 7.71 -9.23 -36.76
C LEU A 625 9.25 -9.24 -36.71
N ALA A 626 9.88 -9.30 -37.89
CA ALA A 626 11.34 -9.20 -38.00
C ALA A 626 11.81 -7.76 -37.73
N GLU A 627 12.79 -7.60 -36.83
CA GLU A 627 13.42 -6.31 -36.52
C GLU A 627 14.68 -6.11 -37.38
N ALA A 628 14.80 -4.94 -38.02
CA ALA A 628 15.99 -4.57 -38.78
C ALA A 628 17.17 -4.23 -37.84
N GLN A 629 18.37 -4.66 -38.21
CA GLN A 629 19.61 -4.29 -37.52
C GLN A 629 20.09 -2.92 -37.98
N MET A 630 20.55 -2.08 -37.07
CA MET A 630 21.10 -0.76 -37.41
C MET A 630 22.63 -0.80 -37.40
N GLU A 631 23.28 -0.58 -38.55
CA GLU A 631 24.72 -0.37 -38.64
C GLU A 631 25.08 1.05 -38.16
N VAL A 632 26.14 1.12 -37.35
CA VAL A 632 26.60 2.36 -36.72
C VAL A 632 28.09 2.49 -36.98
N THR A 633 28.47 3.49 -37.77
CA THR A 633 29.88 3.81 -38.01
C THR A 633 30.42 4.60 -36.81
N THR A 634 31.10 3.93 -35.88
CA THR A 634 31.84 4.60 -34.81
C THR A 634 33.18 5.10 -35.35
N THR A 635 33.49 6.38 -35.16
CA THR A 635 34.72 7.07 -35.62
C THR A 635 36.01 6.62 -34.90
N THR A 636 36.04 5.43 -34.31
CA THR A 636 37.23 4.86 -33.67
C THR A 636 37.51 3.48 -34.24
N THR A 637 38.75 3.34 -34.69
CA THR A 637 39.36 2.20 -35.37
C THR A 637 39.06 0.84 -34.76
N THR A 638 38.87 -0.12 -35.67
CA THR A 638 38.97 -1.59 -35.50
C THR A 638 37.91 -2.31 -34.65
N THR A 639 36.68 -2.41 -35.17
CA THR A 639 36.01 -3.70 -35.48
C THR A 639 34.59 -3.43 -36.01
N ASN A 640 34.28 -3.88 -37.23
CA ASN A 640 32.90 -3.97 -37.71
C ASN A 640 32.15 -5.00 -36.85
N LYS A 641 31.50 -4.55 -35.78
CA LYS A 641 30.55 -5.36 -35.01
C LYS A 641 29.13 -4.88 -35.33
N SER A 642 28.35 -5.77 -35.93
CA SER A 642 26.89 -5.64 -36.10
C SER A 642 26.22 -5.61 -34.73
N ASN A 643 26.06 -4.42 -34.15
CA ASN A 643 25.36 -4.24 -32.88
C ASN A 643 23.88 -3.93 -33.14
N ARG A 644 22.97 -4.58 -32.39
CA ARG A 644 21.54 -4.21 -32.34
C ARG A 644 21.39 -2.88 -31.61
N MET A 645 21.55 -1.75 -32.31
CA MET A 645 21.35 -0.43 -31.68
C MET A 645 19.85 -0.13 -31.55
N ARG A 646 19.44 0.21 -30.32
CA ARG A 646 18.11 0.70 -29.97
C ARG A 646 18.13 2.23 -30.00
N ILE A 647 17.15 2.89 -30.62
CA ILE A 647 17.05 4.36 -30.58
C ILE A 647 16.57 4.76 -29.18
N VAL A 648 17.48 5.23 -28.33
CA VAL A 648 17.20 5.66 -26.94
C VAL A 648 17.55 7.15 -26.80
N SER A 649 16.62 7.97 -26.31
CA SER A 649 16.95 9.33 -25.87
C SER A 649 17.75 9.25 -24.56
N LYS A 650 18.92 9.91 -24.49
CA LYS A 650 19.80 9.96 -23.30
C LYS A 650 19.01 10.27 -22.02
N GLN A 651 18.71 9.24 -21.21
CA GLN A 651 18.28 9.34 -19.81
C GLN A 651 18.24 7.94 -19.14
N ALA A 652 19.17 7.05 -19.49
CA ALA A 652 19.16 5.65 -19.03
C ALA A 652 19.72 5.45 -17.60
N ASP A 653 20.38 6.44 -17.00
CA ASP A 653 21.05 6.26 -15.70
C ASP A 653 20.14 6.49 -14.48
N LEU A 654 18.91 6.98 -14.65
CA LEU A 654 17.98 7.26 -13.53
C LEU A 654 17.11 6.06 -13.12
N ALA A 655 16.92 5.06 -13.99
CA ALA A 655 15.98 3.96 -13.75
C ALA A 655 16.43 2.99 -12.64
N ARG A 656 17.74 2.92 -12.36
CA ARG A 656 18.30 2.08 -11.30
C ARG A 656 18.07 2.64 -9.88
N ALA A 657 17.79 3.94 -9.75
CA ALA A 657 17.61 4.60 -8.45
C ALA A 657 16.15 4.64 -7.96
N VAL A 658 15.17 4.35 -8.83
CA VAL A 658 13.72 4.45 -8.51
C VAL A 658 13.10 3.09 -8.17
N THR A 659 13.87 2.01 -8.26
CA THR A 659 13.42 0.65 -7.87
C THR A 659 13.80 0.28 -6.43
N GLN A 660 14.63 1.09 -5.77
CA GLN A 660 14.77 1.13 -4.31
C GLN A 660 13.78 2.15 -3.76
#